data_AF-A0A668ALU5-F1
#
_entry.id   AF-A0A668ALU5-F1
#
_cell.length_a   1.000
_cell.length_b   1.000
_cell.length_c   1.000
_cell.angle_alpha   90.00
_cell.angle_beta   90.00
_cell.angle_gamma   90.00
#
_symmetry.space_group_name_H-M   'P 1'
#
loop_
_entity.id
_entity.type
_entity.pdbx_description
1 polymer ?
#
loop_
_entity_poly.entity_id
_entity_poly.type
_entity_poly.pdbx_seq_one_letter_code
_entity_poly.pdbx_strand_id
1 'polypeptide(L)'
;ELDIRPKVSSLLSRLVNYTNITQGAKEHEEEESAESPNMGTLMGVYLPCLQNIFGVILFLRLTWIVGTAGIVQSLLIVLMCCSCTMLTAISMSAIATNGVVPAGGAYFMISRSLGPEFGGAVGLCFYLGTTFAAAMYILGAIEIFLKYLVPQGTMTIFHATDPHGGDSAMLNNMRVYGSLCLSLMAVVVFVGVKYVNKLASLFLACVIISIVSIYAGAIKSITHPPEFPICMLGNRTLVRDFDVCAKTVVQGNYTVPSNLSEKFCPLGNMSSAQCDEYFSQNNVTEVQGIPGLASGIIRENMWGDYLQKGEILEKAGLQSVDVHGAMENFAMYVSADIATSFTLLVGIFFPSATGIMAGSNRSGDLRDAQKSIPVGTILAITTTSLVCILFGDAVSNNLVVGTLSWPSPWVIVIGSFFSTVGAGLQSLTGAPRLLQAIAKDNIIPFLRVFGHGKANGEPTWALLLTGLIAELGILIASLDMVAPILSMFFLMCYLFVNLACAVQTLLRTPNWRPRFKYYHWALSFLGMSMCLALMFISSWYYAIVAMGIAGMIYKYIEYQGAEKEWGDGIRGLSLSAARYALLRLEVGPPHTKNWRPQLLVLLKLDEDLHVKYPRLLTFASQLKAGKGLTIVGSVIQGNFLDSYGETQAAEQAIKNMMEIERVKGFCQVVVASKVREGIAHLIQSCGLGGMKHNTVVMGWPYGWRQSEDPRAWKTFINTVRCTTAAHLALMVPKNVSFYPSNHERFTDGNIDVWWIVHDGGMLMLLPFLLKQHKVWRKCKMRIFTVAQMDDNSIQMKKDLATFLYQLRIEAEVEVVEMVRYDISAYTYERTLMMEQRSQMLRQMRLSSAERDREAQLVKDRHSLIRMGSLYSDEEEEVAEPPPEKVQMTWTKEKCEAERRNRNNTPENFRELISLKPDQSNVRRMHTAVKLNEVIVNRSHDARLVLLNMPGPPRNTDGDENYMEFLEVLTEGLERVLLVRGGGREVITIYS
;
A
#
# COMPACT_ATOMS: atom_id res chain seq x y z
N GLU A 1 -53.52 2.28 -24.44
CA GLU A 1 -52.81 3.01 -25.51
C GLU A 1 -51.62 3.82 -24.95
N LEU A 2 -50.50 3.17 -24.57
CA LEU A 2 -49.35 3.92 -24.02
C LEU A 2 -47.98 3.28 -24.32
N ASP A 3 -47.88 2.48 -25.38
CA ASP A 3 -46.69 1.64 -25.65
C ASP A 3 -46.05 1.86 -27.03
N ILE A 4 -46.14 3.07 -27.58
CA ILE A 4 -45.32 3.47 -28.74
C ILE A 4 -44.88 4.93 -28.57
N ARG A 5 -44.00 5.19 -27.59
CA ARG A 5 -43.11 6.35 -27.71
C ARG A 5 -41.94 5.93 -28.61
N PRO A 6 -41.59 6.68 -29.66
CA PRO A 6 -40.46 6.31 -30.50
C PRO A 6 -39.19 6.27 -29.64
N LYS A 7 -38.39 5.20 -29.73
CA LYS A 7 -37.10 5.05 -29.01
C LYS A 7 -36.19 6.30 -29.17
N VAL A 8 -36.40 7.08 -30.23
CA VAL A 8 -35.71 8.34 -30.49
C VAL A 8 -36.15 9.46 -29.53
N SER A 9 -37.43 9.58 -29.16
CA SER A 9 -37.89 10.63 -28.23
C SER A 9 -37.46 10.38 -26.79
N SER A 10 -37.36 9.11 -26.37
CA SER A 10 -36.81 8.74 -25.06
C SER A 10 -35.27 8.86 -25.00
N LEU A 11 -34.58 8.63 -26.11
CA LEU A 11 -33.15 8.93 -26.24
C LEU A 11 -32.89 10.44 -26.23
N LEU A 12 -33.68 11.22 -26.98
CA LEU A 12 -33.61 12.68 -27.00
C LEU A 12 -33.93 13.28 -25.63
N SER A 13 -34.95 12.79 -24.91
CA SER A 13 -35.24 13.27 -23.56
C SER A 13 -34.13 12.93 -22.55
N ARG A 14 -33.48 11.77 -22.69
CA ARG A 14 -32.29 11.39 -21.91
C ARG A 14 -31.05 12.23 -22.27
N LEU A 15 -30.90 12.61 -23.54
CA LEU A 15 -29.86 13.53 -24.02
C LEU A 15 -30.06 14.96 -23.53
N VAL A 16 -31.31 15.42 -23.42
CA VAL A 16 -31.65 16.74 -22.85
C VAL A 16 -31.33 16.82 -21.36
N ASN A 17 -31.42 15.69 -20.63
CA ASN A 17 -31.04 15.58 -19.23
C ASN A 17 -29.55 15.19 -19.03
N TYR A 18 -28.72 15.29 -20.08
CA TYR A 18 -27.28 15.11 -19.96
C TYR A 18 -26.68 16.22 -19.12
N THR A 19 -26.13 15.88 -17.97
CA THR A 19 -25.20 16.73 -17.23
C THR A 19 -23.78 16.27 -17.59
N ASN A 20 -22.79 17.15 -17.61
CA ASN A 20 -21.37 16.75 -17.66
C ASN A 20 -20.63 17.05 -16.33
N ILE A 21 -21.24 17.82 -15.43
CA ILE A 21 -20.63 18.47 -14.27
C ILE A 21 -20.41 17.48 -13.10
N THR A 22 -19.49 17.85 -12.21
CA THR A 22 -19.10 17.07 -11.03
C THR A 22 -20.13 17.12 -9.92
N GLN A 23 -20.40 15.98 -9.31
CA GLN A 23 -21.17 15.90 -8.08
C GLN A 23 -20.41 16.54 -6.91
N GLY A 24 -21.14 17.09 -5.95
CA GLY A 24 -20.60 17.87 -4.83
C GLY A 24 -21.11 17.43 -3.47
N ALA A 25 -20.71 18.14 -2.42
CA ALA A 25 -20.99 17.73 -1.05
C ALA A 25 -22.49 17.77 -0.67
N LYS A 26 -23.33 18.53 -1.38
CA LYS A 26 -24.79 18.56 -1.14
C LYS A 26 -25.45 17.24 -1.53
N GLU A 27 -25.06 16.67 -2.68
CA GLU A 27 -25.63 15.41 -3.18
C GLU A 27 -25.18 14.22 -2.31
N HIS A 28 -23.97 14.29 -1.72
CA HIS A 28 -23.53 13.32 -0.71
C HIS A 28 -24.39 13.39 0.58
N GLU A 29 -24.85 14.58 0.99
CA GLU A 29 -25.74 14.74 2.15
C GLU A 29 -27.18 14.30 1.84
N GLU A 30 -27.65 14.49 0.60
CA GLU A 30 -29.03 14.17 0.17
C GLU A 30 -29.27 12.66 -0.07
N GLU A 31 -28.24 11.87 -0.38
CA GLU A 31 -28.35 10.40 -0.56
C GLU A 31 -28.90 9.67 0.68
N GLU A 32 -28.76 10.23 1.88
CA GLU A 32 -29.37 9.66 3.09
C GLU A 32 -30.92 9.70 3.06
N SER A 33 -31.55 10.39 2.08
CA SER A 33 -32.99 10.71 2.07
C SER A 33 -33.81 10.41 0.80
N ALA A 34 -33.26 9.67 -0.19
CA ALA A 34 -33.91 8.99 -1.35
C ALA A 34 -33.98 9.68 -2.75
N GLU A 35 -33.58 8.94 -3.80
CA GLU A 35 -34.31 8.57 -5.03
C GLU A 35 -33.47 7.49 -5.79
N SER A 36 -34.05 6.68 -6.68
CA SER A 36 -33.32 5.56 -7.32
C SER A 36 -32.44 6.00 -8.52
N PRO A 37 -31.17 5.56 -8.60
CA PRO A 37 -30.22 6.03 -9.60
C PRO A 37 -30.53 5.50 -11.02
N ASN A 38 -30.55 6.40 -12.00
CA ASN A 38 -31.13 6.15 -13.33
C ASN A 38 -30.12 6.09 -14.49
N MET A 39 -28.84 6.44 -14.29
CA MET A 39 -27.87 6.54 -15.39
C MET A 39 -27.12 5.22 -15.66
N GLY A 40 -26.91 4.91 -16.94
CA GLY A 40 -26.11 3.78 -17.42
C GLY A 40 -24.67 4.18 -17.76
N THR A 41 -23.83 3.18 -18.05
CA THR A 41 -22.37 3.34 -18.27
C THR A 41 -22.01 4.31 -19.41
N LEU A 42 -22.74 4.30 -20.52
CA LEU A 42 -22.46 5.15 -21.68
C LEU A 42 -22.64 6.64 -21.35
N MET A 43 -23.82 6.98 -20.80
CA MET A 43 -24.22 8.36 -20.55
C MET A 43 -23.60 8.93 -19.27
N GLY A 44 -23.45 8.10 -18.23
CA GLY A 44 -22.98 8.52 -16.91
C GLY A 44 -21.46 8.53 -16.74
N VAL A 45 -20.72 7.72 -17.50
CA VAL A 45 -19.25 7.58 -17.33
C VAL A 45 -18.50 7.83 -18.64
N TYR A 46 -18.83 7.11 -19.72
CA TYR A 46 -18.06 7.14 -20.96
C TYR A 46 -18.07 8.51 -21.66
N LEU A 47 -19.25 9.07 -21.94
CA LEU A 47 -19.36 10.38 -22.61
C LEU A 47 -18.77 11.53 -21.78
N PRO A 48 -19.02 11.63 -20.46
CA PRO A 48 -18.36 12.63 -19.62
C PRO A 48 -16.83 12.50 -19.59
N CYS A 49 -16.30 11.28 -19.55
CA CYS A 49 -14.86 11.05 -19.59
C CYS A 49 -14.28 11.50 -20.94
N LEU A 50 -14.91 11.11 -22.05
CA LEU A 50 -14.51 11.48 -23.40
C LEU A 50 -14.54 13.00 -23.63
N GLN A 51 -15.56 13.70 -23.11
CA GLN A 51 -15.68 15.16 -23.20
C GLN A 51 -14.56 15.90 -22.46
N ASN A 52 -14.10 15.38 -21.31
CA ASN A 52 -13.04 16.03 -20.52
C ASN A 52 -11.63 15.71 -21.03
N ILE A 53 -11.43 14.58 -21.70
CA ILE A 53 -10.14 14.24 -22.31
C ILE A 53 -9.91 15.08 -23.58
N PHE A 54 -10.93 15.26 -24.41
CA PHE A 54 -10.82 16.06 -25.63
C PHE A 54 -10.77 17.57 -25.32
N GLY A 55 -9.56 18.11 -25.27
CA GLY A 55 -9.30 19.52 -25.00
C GLY A 55 -8.66 20.30 -26.16
N VAL A 56 -8.24 21.51 -25.83
CA VAL A 56 -7.64 22.48 -26.76
C VAL A 56 -6.38 21.97 -27.48
N ILE A 57 -5.56 21.15 -26.79
CA ILE A 57 -4.28 20.64 -27.31
C ILE A 57 -4.46 19.81 -28.58
N LEU A 58 -5.57 19.06 -28.68
CA LEU A 58 -5.88 18.24 -29.87
C LEU A 58 -6.01 19.11 -31.12
N PHE A 59 -6.63 20.29 -31.01
CA PHE A 59 -6.91 21.15 -32.16
C PHE A 59 -5.79 22.16 -32.44
N LEU A 60 -5.12 22.68 -31.40
CA LEU A 60 -4.16 23.79 -31.54
C LEU A 60 -2.69 23.37 -31.54
N ARG A 61 -2.33 22.23 -30.95
CA ARG A 61 -0.91 21.89 -30.72
C ARG A 61 -0.51 20.53 -31.25
N LEU A 62 -1.44 19.60 -31.47
CA LEU A 62 -1.10 18.26 -31.96
C LEU A 62 -0.36 18.29 -33.32
N THR A 63 -0.78 19.13 -34.26
CA THR A 63 -0.10 19.24 -35.56
C THR A 63 1.30 19.82 -35.45
N TRP A 64 1.51 20.75 -34.52
CA TRP A 64 2.81 21.33 -34.23
C TRP A 64 3.74 20.31 -33.54
N ILE A 65 3.22 19.49 -32.62
CA ILE A 65 3.96 18.39 -32.00
C ILE A 65 4.39 17.36 -33.06
N VAL A 66 3.49 16.97 -33.96
CA VAL A 66 3.82 16.04 -35.06
C VAL A 66 4.85 16.66 -36.00
N GLY A 67 4.71 17.96 -36.32
CA GLY A 67 5.63 18.64 -37.24
C GLY A 67 7.05 18.85 -36.69
N THR A 68 7.19 19.03 -35.37
CA THR A 68 8.50 19.24 -34.72
C THR A 68 9.18 17.93 -34.32
N ALA A 69 8.44 16.97 -33.75
CA ALA A 69 9.00 15.69 -33.32
C ALA A 69 9.03 14.62 -34.43
N GLY A 70 8.29 14.83 -35.52
CA GLY A 70 8.03 13.80 -36.52
C GLY A 70 7.03 12.75 -36.02
N ILE A 71 6.57 11.90 -36.95
CA ILE A 71 5.52 10.90 -36.67
C ILE A 71 5.96 9.87 -35.62
N VAL A 72 7.20 9.37 -35.70
CA VAL A 72 7.68 8.30 -34.79
C VAL A 72 7.77 8.78 -33.34
N GLN A 73 8.39 9.92 -33.11
CA GLN A 73 8.57 10.43 -31.74
C GLN A 73 7.25 10.97 -31.19
N SER A 74 6.40 11.59 -32.02
CA SER A 74 5.06 12.02 -31.59
C SER A 74 4.18 10.83 -31.16
N LEU A 75 4.21 9.70 -31.88
CA LEU A 75 3.52 8.46 -31.48
C LEU A 75 4.05 7.91 -30.15
N LEU A 76 5.37 7.99 -29.92
CA LEU A 76 5.98 7.60 -28.66
C LEU A 76 5.54 8.51 -27.50
N ILE A 77 5.43 9.83 -27.71
CA ILE A 77 4.89 10.78 -26.73
C ILE A 77 3.44 10.41 -26.38
N VAL A 78 2.60 10.18 -27.39
CA VAL A 78 1.18 9.80 -27.20
C VAL A 78 1.09 8.48 -26.40
N LEU A 79 1.83 7.45 -26.81
CA LEU A 79 1.81 6.14 -26.16
C LEU A 79 2.30 6.19 -24.71
N MET A 80 3.34 6.98 -24.42
CA MET A 80 3.85 7.17 -23.07
C MET A 80 2.81 7.86 -22.17
N CYS A 81 2.18 8.94 -22.63
CA CYS A 81 1.15 9.64 -21.85
C CYS A 81 -0.12 8.79 -21.66
N CYS A 82 -0.59 8.11 -22.71
CA CYS A 82 -1.78 7.25 -22.65
C CYS A 82 -1.56 5.98 -21.80
N SER A 83 -0.36 5.38 -21.82
CA SER A 83 -0.06 4.23 -20.95
C SER A 83 -0.04 4.63 -19.47
N CYS A 84 0.51 5.80 -19.14
CA CYS A 84 0.48 6.36 -17.78
C CYS A 84 -0.96 6.54 -17.26
N THR A 85 -1.86 7.09 -18.08
CA THR A 85 -3.25 7.32 -17.68
C THR A 85 -4.07 6.02 -17.66
N MET A 86 -3.78 5.07 -18.54
CA MET A 86 -4.38 3.74 -18.54
C MET A 86 -4.05 2.95 -17.25
N LEU A 87 -2.77 2.92 -16.85
CA LEU A 87 -2.35 2.28 -15.60
C LEU A 87 -3.03 2.94 -14.38
N THR A 88 -3.14 4.26 -14.41
CA THR A 88 -3.85 5.00 -13.36
C THR A 88 -5.35 4.67 -13.34
N ALA A 89 -5.99 4.51 -14.50
CA ALA A 89 -7.39 4.11 -14.59
C ALA A 89 -7.65 2.69 -14.06
N ILE A 90 -6.68 1.77 -14.18
CA ILE A 90 -6.76 0.44 -13.56
C ILE A 90 -6.71 0.58 -12.03
N SER A 91 -5.80 1.39 -11.48
CA SER A 91 -5.77 1.69 -10.04
C SER A 91 -7.06 2.34 -9.56
N MET A 92 -7.61 3.27 -10.34
CA MET A 92 -8.88 3.96 -10.06
C MET A 92 -10.07 2.99 -10.08
N SER A 93 -10.05 2.01 -10.99
CA SER A 93 -11.04 0.93 -11.06
C SER A 93 -10.98 -0.01 -9.86
N ALA A 94 -9.78 -0.24 -9.30
CA ALA A 94 -9.62 -0.99 -8.06
C ALA A 94 -10.24 -0.25 -6.87
N ILE A 95 -10.08 1.08 -6.80
CA ILE A 95 -10.73 1.94 -5.79
C ILE A 95 -12.25 1.86 -5.94
N ALA A 96 -12.79 2.03 -7.15
CA ALA A 96 -14.24 2.01 -7.40
C ALA A 96 -14.90 0.64 -7.12
N THR A 97 -14.13 -0.44 -7.04
CA THR A 97 -14.63 -1.79 -6.71
C THR A 97 -14.33 -2.21 -5.27
N ASN A 98 -13.73 -1.32 -4.47
CA ASN A 98 -13.45 -1.52 -3.07
C ASN A 98 -14.61 -0.99 -2.21
N GLY A 99 -15.33 -1.87 -1.52
CA GLY A 99 -16.45 -1.47 -0.67
C GLY A 99 -17.67 -0.95 -1.45
N VAL A 100 -18.47 -0.10 -0.81
CA VAL A 100 -19.62 0.60 -1.42
C VAL A 100 -19.14 1.94 -1.94
N VAL A 101 -19.53 2.30 -3.16
CA VAL A 101 -19.14 3.58 -3.78
C VAL A 101 -20.08 4.66 -3.26
N PRO A 102 -19.59 5.70 -2.57
CA PRO A 102 -20.45 6.79 -2.09
C PRO A 102 -20.84 7.74 -3.24
N ALA A 103 -22.00 8.41 -3.17
CA ALA A 103 -22.21 9.61 -3.98
C ALA A 103 -21.29 10.75 -3.55
N GLY A 104 -21.11 11.72 -4.45
CA GLY A 104 -20.29 12.90 -4.20
C GLY A 104 -19.03 12.94 -5.08
N GLY A 105 -18.86 11.98 -5.98
CA GLY A 105 -17.85 12.04 -7.03
C GLY A 105 -16.48 11.46 -6.63
N ALA A 106 -15.45 11.83 -7.41
CA ALA A 106 -14.12 11.22 -7.31
C ALA A 106 -13.46 11.40 -5.93
N TYR A 107 -13.65 12.55 -5.28
CA TYR A 107 -13.03 12.84 -3.99
C TYR A 107 -13.51 11.91 -2.87
N PHE A 108 -14.81 11.81 -2.66
CA PHE A 108 -15.37 10.95 -1.60
C PHE A 108 -15.07 9.47 -1.85
N MET A 109 -15.08 9.04 -3.10
CA MET A 109 -14.69 7.67 -3.46
C MET A 109 -13.23 7.37 -3.08
N ILE A 110 -12.31 8.32 -3.30
CA ILE A 110 -10.89 8.18 -2.94
C ILE A 110 -10.70 8.29 -1.42
N SER A 111 -11.27 9.30 -0.76
CA SER A 111 -11.07 9.53 0.68
C SER A 111 -11.62 8.41 1.56
N ARG A 112 -12.76 7.83 1.18
CA ARG A 112 -13.37 6.71 1.94
C ARG A 112 -12.67 5.38 1.70
N SER A 113 -12.11 5.16 0.51
CA SER A 113 -11.40 3.92 0.19
C SER A 113 -9.95 3.92 0.67
N LEU A 114 -9.24 5.03 0.48
CA LEU A 114 -7.81 5.12 0.74
C LEU A 114 -7.48 5.70 2.13
N GLY A 115 -8.43 6.38 2.77
CA GLY A 115 -8.23 7.14 4.00
C GLY A 115 -8.19 8.65 3.76
N PRO A 116 -8.44 9.45 4.82
CA PRO A 116 -8.52 10.90 4.73
C PRO A 116 -7.18 11.55 4.35
N GLU A 117 -6.04 10.93 4.68
CA GLU A 117 -4.70 11.48 4.43
C GLU A 117 -4.39 11.49 2.92
N PHE A 118 -4.62 10.35 2.26
CA PHE A 118 -4.50 10.25 0.81
C PHE A 118 -5.60 11.04 0.10
N GLY A 119 -6.84 10.99 0.60
CA GLY A 119 -7.97 11.73 0.04
C GLY A 119 -7.73 13.24 -0.02
N GLY A 120 -7.25 13.84 1.09
CA GLY A 120 -6.97 15.27 1.16
C GLY A 120 -5.80 15.72 0.30
N ALA A 121 -4.69 14.97 0.31
CA ALA A 121 -3.53 15.29 -0.52
C ALA A 121 -3.86 15.18 -2.02
N VAL A 122 -4.49 14.08 -2.45
CA VAL A 122 -4.92 13.88 -3.84
C VAL A 122 -5.96 14.93 -4.25
N GLY A 123 -6.92 15.22 -3.37
CA GLY A 123 -7.96 16.23 -3.60
C GLY A 123 -7.40 17.63 -3.82
N LEU A 124 -6.43 18.08 -3.02
CA LEU A 124 -5.78 19.38 -3.19
C LEU A 124 -4.96 19.47 -4.49
N CYS A 125 -4.23 18.40 -4.84
CA CYS A 125 -3.48 18.36 -6.11
C CYS A 125 -4.44 18.43 -7.31
N PHE A 126 -5.55 17.68 -7.24
CA PHE A 126 -6.58 17.69 -8.27
C PHE A 126 -7.30 19.05 -8.36
N TYR A 127 -7.52 19.72 -7.23
CA TYR A 127 -8.05 21.09 -7.18
C TYR A 127 -7.14 22.09 -7.90
N LEU A 128 -5.85 22.09 -7.60
CA LEU A 128 -4.89 22.99 -8.25
C LEU A 128 -4.79 22.69 -9.75
N GLY A 129 -4.69 21.41 -10.12
CA GLY A 129 -4.63 20.98 -11.53
C GLY A 129 -5.86 21.41 -12.33
N THR A 130 -7.07 21.23 -11.78
CA THR A 130 -8.32 21.65 -12.44
C THR A 130 -8.46 23.17 -12.52
N THR A 131 -7.92 23.91 -11.55
CA THR A 131 -7.94 25.39 -11.57
C THR A 131 -7.02 25.95 -12.66
N PHE A 132 -5.80 25.42 -12.79
CA PHE A 132 -4.91 25.77 -13.90
C PHE A 132 -5.44 25.28 -15.25
N ALA A 133 -6.26 24.21 -15.28
CA ALA A 133 -6.92 23.75 -16.50
C ALA A 133 -7.92 24.78 -17.02
N ALA A 134 -8.70 25.40 -16.11
CA ALA A 134 -9.60 26.48 -16.47
C ALA A 134 -8.84 27.65 -17.14
N ALA A 135 -7.69 28.06 -16.58
CA ALA A 135 -6.85 29.09 -17.17
C ALA A 135 -6.30 28.70 -18.56
N MET A 136 -5.80 27.46 -18.71
CA MET A 136 -5.31 26.94 -19.98
C MET A 136 -6.39 26.93 -21.07
N TYR A 137 -7.60 26.48 -20.75
CA TYR A 137 -8.71 26.51 -21.70
C TYR A 137 -9.11 27.94 -22.04
N ILE A 138 -9.20 28.86 -21.08
CA ILE A 138 -9.52 30.26 -21.37
C ILE A 138 -8.47 30.88 -22.32
N LEU A 139 -7.17 30.70 -22.02
CA LEU A 139 -6.10 31.17 -22.90
C LEU A 139 -6.21 30.58 -24.31
N GLY A 140 -6.53 29.28 -24.40
CA GLY A 140 -6.78 28.61 -25.68
C GLY A 140 -7.96 29.20 -26.46
N ALA A 141 -9.07 29.52 -25.78
CA ALA A 141 -10.24 30.12 -26.40
C ALA A 141 -9.93 31.54 -26.91
N ILE A 142 -9.15 32.33 -26.17
CA ILE A 142 -8.70 33.65 -26.59
C ILE A 142 -7.69 33.57 -27.73
N GLU A 143 -6.80 32.57 -27.74
CA GLU A 143 -5.90 32.33 -28.88
C GLU A 143 -6.71 32.06 -30.16
N ILE A 144 -7.74 31.22 -30.08
CA ILE A 144 -8.63 30.97 -31.22
C ILE A 144 -9.36 32.24 -31.66
N PHE A 145 -9.87 33.01 -30.69
CA PHE A 145 -10.62 34.23 -30.94
C PHE A 145 -9.78 35.30 -31.66
N LEU A 146 -8.58 35.59 -31.14
CA LEU A 146 -7.70 36.64 -31.67
C LEU A 146 -7.03 36.24 -32.99
N LYS A 147 -6.60 34.98 -33.14
CA LYS A 147 -5.90 34.54 -34.37
C LYS A 147 -6.86 34.21 -35.52
N TYR A 148 -8.04 33.63 -35.25
CA TYR A 148 -8.86 33.02 -36.31
C TYR A 148 -10.25 33.65 -36.50
N LEU A 149 -10.88 34.24 -35.47
CA LEU A 149 -12.22 34.84 -35.62
C LEU A 149 -12.17 36.31 -36.04
N VAL A 150 -11.28 37.11 -35.44
CA VAL A 150 -11.18 38.55 -35.71
C VAL A 150 -9.73 38.96 -35.98
N PRO A 151 -9.14 38.56 -37.13
CA PRO A 151 -7.74 38.86 -37.46
C PRO A 151 -7.49 40.29 -37.97
N GLN A 152 -8.53 41.10 -38.22
CA GLN A 152 -8.35 42.47 -38.72
C GLN A 152 -8.12 43.42 -37.53
N GLY A 153 -7.12 44.30 -37.65
CA GLY A 153 -6.56 45.19 -36.61
C GLY A 153 -7.51 46.21 -35.95
N THR A 154 -8.82 45.97 -35.91
CA THR A 154 -9.85 46.79 -35.26
C THR A 154 -10.11 46.41 -33.81
N MET A 155 -9.61 45.27 -33.31
CA MET A 155 -9.86 44.78 -31.95
C MET A 155 -8.61 44.29 -31.21
N THR A 156 -7.42 44.80 -31.56
CA THR A 156 -6.19 44.60 -30.78
C THR A 156 -5.91 45.87 -29.99
N ILE A 157 -5.95 45.77 -28.65
CA ILE A 157 -5.81 46.94 -27.76
C ILE A 157 -4.38 47.46 -27.76
N PHE A 158 -3.41 46.54 -27.81
CA PHE A 158 -1.99 46.86 -27.91
C PHE A 158 -1.47 46.54 -29.31
N HIS A 159 -1.04 47.59 -30.03
CA HIS A 159 -0.30 47.47 -31.28
C HIS A 159 1.21 47.57 -31.01
N ALA A 160 2.01 46.72 -31.65
CA ALA A 160 3.46 46.86 -31.60
C ALA A 160 3.91 48.00 -32.52
N THR A 161 4.66 48.96 -31.98
CA THR A 161 5.26 50.07 -32.73
C THR A 161 6.61 49.69 -33.35
N ASP A 162 7.26 48.63 -32.84
CA ASP A 162 8.57 48.14 -33.30
C ASP A 162 8.46 46.71 -33.90
N PRO A 163 9.25 46.37 -34.95
CA PRO A 163 9.24 45.06 -35.62
C PRO A 163 9.57 43.88 -34.69
N HIS A 164 10.36 44.12 -33.64
CA HIS A 164 10.76 43.09 -32.66
C HIS A 164 9.83 43.03 -31.43
N GLY A 165 8.81 43.89 -31.34
CA GLY A 165 7.88 43.98 -30.20
C GLY A 165 6.59 43.17 -30.33
N GLY A 166 6.35 42.52 -31.48
CA GLY A 166 5.08 41.86 -31.83
C GLY A 166 4.59 40.84 -30.79
N ASP A 167 5.47 39.94 -30.34
CA ASP A 167 5.14 38.88 -29.38
C ASP A 167 4.66 39.45 -28.03
N SER A 168 5.32 40.53 -27.58
CA SER A 168 4.99 41.16 -26.30
C SER A 168 3.61 41.83 -26.31
N ALA A 169 3.25 42.44 -27.45
CA ALA A 169 1.93 43.04 -27.65
C ALA A 169 0.84 41.95 -27.67
N MET A 170 1.09 40.83 -28.34
CA MET A 170 0.16 39.70 -28.38
C MET A 170 -0.09 39.10 -26.99
N LEU A 171 0.95 38.91 -26.18
CA LEU A 171 0.80 38.41 -24.81
C LEU A 171 -0.02 39.37 -23.94
N ASN A 172 0.15 40.68 -24.08
CA ASN A 172 -0.66 41.65 -23.34
C ASN A 172 -2.14 41.63 -23.76
N ASN A 173 -2.43 41.44 -25.05
CA ASN A 173 -3.80 41.23 -25.52
C ASN A 173 -4.41 39.95 -24.91
N MET A 174 -3.67 38.85 -24.87
CA MET A 174 -4.12 37.59 -24.23
C MET A 174 -4.47 37.79 -22.75
N ARG A 175 -3.70 38.59 -22.00
CA ARG A 175 -3.98 38.91 -20.59
C ARG A 175 -5.31 39.61 -20.43
N VAL A 176 -5.53 40.72 -21.13
CA VAL A 176 -6.74 41.54 -20.97
C VAL A 176 -8.00 40.77 -21.39
N TYR A 177 -7.99 40.14 -22.56
CA TYR A 177 -9.12 39.35 -23.04
C TYR A 177 -9.34 38.09 -22.19
N GLY A 178 -8.27 37.47 -21.70
CA GLY A 178 -8.33 36.33 -20.78
C GLY A 178 -9.01 36.68 -19.46
N SER A 179 -8.59 37.77 -18.79
CA SER A 179 -9.19 38.22 -17.53
C SER A 179 -10.66 38.61 -17.70
N LEU A 180 -11.01 39.25 -18.83
CA LEU A 180 -12.39 39.57 -19.16
C LEU A 180 -13.25 38.30 -19.34
N CYS A 181 -12.71 37.32 -20.06
CA CYS A 181 -13.38 36.03 -20.29
C CYS A 181 -13.56 35.25 -18.98
N LEU A 182 -12.53 35.19 -18.13
CA LEU A 182 -12.61 34.57 -16.81
C LEU A 182 -13.68 35.23 -15.94
N SER A 183 -13.72 36.57 -15.88
CA SER A 183 -14.73 37.31 -15.14
C SER A 183 -16.15 36.97 -15.62
N LEU A 184 -16.36 36.94 -16.95
CA LEU A 184 -17.66 36.59 -17.53
C LEU A 184 -18.05 35.13 -17.21
N MET A 185 -17.12 34.19 -17.34
CA MET A 185 -17.36 32.79 -17.01
C MET A 185 -17.64 32.59 -15.51
N ALA A 186 -16.93 33.29 -14.63
CA ALA A 186 -17.16 33.24 -13.18
C ALA A 186 -18.55 33.78 -12.81
N VAL A 187 -19.02 34.85 -13.46
CA VAL A 187 -20.38 35.37 -13.29
C VAL A 187 -21.43 34.34 -13.74
N VAL A 188 -21.23 33.69 -14.89
CA VAL A 188 -22.12 32.62 -15.38
C VAL A 188 -22.22 31.48 -14.36
N VAL A 189 -21.09 31.04 -13.80
CA VAL A 189 -21.05 30.00 -12.76
C VAL A 189 -21.74 30.46 -11.47
N PHE A 190 -21.58 31.72 -11.09
CA PHE A 190 -22.18 32.27 -9.87
C PHE A 190 -23.71 32.46 -9.94
N VAL A 191 -24.24 32.82 -11.12
CA VAL A 191 -25.68 33.06 -11.36
C VAL A 191 -26.45 31.74 -11.41
N GLY A 192 -25.87 30.67 -11.96
CA GLY A 192 -26.44 29.34 -11.78
C GLY A 192 -25.88 28.27 -12.71
N VAL A 193 -25.40 27.18 -12.11
CA VAL A 193 -24.78 26.04 -12.81
C VAL A 193 -25.78 25.23 -13.65
N LYS A 194 -27.10 25.40 -13.42
CA LYS A 194 -28.16 24.73 -14.17
C LYS A 194 -28.13 25.04 -15.68
N TYR A 195 -27.74 26.26 -16.06
CA TYR A 195 -27.63 26.64 -17.47
C TYR A 195 -26.43 25.98 -18.15
N VAL A 196 -25.30 25.89 -17.45
CA VAL A 196 -24.08 25.20 -17.92
C VAL A 196 -24.37 23.73 -18.18
N ASN A 197 -25.12 23.09 -17.28
CA ASN A 197 -25.55 21.69 -17.44
C ASN A 197 -26.33 21.45 -18.74
N LYS A 198 -27.24 22.35 -19.13
CA LYS A 198 -28.02 22.21 -20.38
C LYS A 198 -27.15 22.37 -21.63
N LEU A 199 -26.10 23.18 -21.56
CA LEU A 199 -25.16 23.41 -22.66
C LEU A 199 -24.12 22.29 -22.83
N ALA A 200 -24.00 21.39 -21.86
CA ALA A 200 -23.03 20.29 -21.88
C ALA A 200 -23.15 19.39 -23.12
N SER A 201 -24.38 19.07 -23.53
CA SER A 201 -24.67 18.24 -24.70
C SER A 201 -24.30 18.94 -26.02
N LEU A 202 -24.48 20.27 -26.08
CA LEU A 202 -24.06 21.09 -27.21
C LEU A 202 -22.53 21.06 -27.36
N PHE A 203 -21.79 21.26 -26.27
CA PHE A 203 -20.33 21.22 -26.30
C PHE A 203 -19.80 19.84 -26.75
N LEU A 204 -20.41 18.76 -26.26
CA LEU A 204 -20.07 17.40 -26.71
C LEU A 204 -20.32 17.22 -28.22
N ALA A 205 -21.46 17.71 -28.73
CA ALA A 205 -21.77 17.64 -30.15
C ALA A 205 -20.74 18.41 -31.01
N CYS A 206 -20.32 19.59 -30.58
CA CYS A 206 -19.28 20.38 -31.26
C CYS A 206 -17.96 19.61 -31.38
N VAL A 207 -17.53 18.90 -30.33
CA VAL A 207 -16.30 18.09 -30.34
C VAL A 207 -16.42 16.93 -31.33
N ILE A 208 -17.51 16.16 -31.25
CA ILE A 208 -17.69 14.97 -32.10
C ILE A 208 -17.78 15.38 -33.58
N ILE A 209 -18.54 16.43 -33.91
CA ILE A 209 -18.65 16.94 -35.28
C ILE A 209 -17.28 17.39 -35.79
N SER A 210 -16.50 18.10 -34.96
CA SER A 210 -15.16 18.56 -35.34
C SER A 210 -14.22 17.37 -35.66
N ILE A 211 -14.20 16.34 -34.81
CA ILE A 211 -13.38 15.15 -35.03
C ILE A 211 -13.80 14.41 -36.31
N VAL A 212 -15.11 14.21 -36.52
CA VAL A 212 -15.63 13.56 -37.73
C VAL A 212 -15.29 14.36 -38.99
N SER A 213 -15.38 15.70 -38.95
CA SER A 213 -15.00 16.57 -40.06
C SER A 213 -13.52 16.47 -40.42
N ILE A 214 -12.64 16.25 -39.46
CA ILE A 214 -11.21 16.05 -39.71
C ILE A 214 -10.97 14.71 -40.43
N TYR A 215 -11.57 13.63 -39.93
CA TYR A 215 -11.46 12.32 -40.58
C TYR A 215 -12.07 12.30 -41.99
N ALA A 216 -13.23 12.93 -42.17
CA ALA A 216 -13.86 13.06 -43.49
C ALA A 216 -12.95 13.83 -44.47
N GLY A 217 -12.31 14.89 -43.98
CA GLY A 217 -11.33 15.67 -44.73
C GLY A 217 -10.07 14.89 -45.10
N ALA A 218 -9.50 14.15 -44.14
CA ALA A 218 -8.36 13.27 -44.37
C ALA A 218 -8.65 12.21 -45.44
N ILE A 219 -9.81 11.55 -45.38
CA ILE A 219 -10.23 10.55 -46.38
C ILE A 219 -10.44 11.21 -47.75
N LYS A 220 -11.08 12.39 -47.79
CA LYS A 220 -11.29 13.13 -49.05
C LYS A 220 -9.96 13.53 -49.70
N SER A 221 -8.94 13.84 -48.91
CA SER A 221 -7.61 14.21 -49.43
C SER A 221 -6.91 13.11 -50.23
N ILE A 222 -7.36 11.85 -50.12
CA ILE A 222 -6.85 10.72 -50.90
C ILE A 222 -7.21 10.88 -52.39
N THR A 223 -8.43 11.37 -52.68
CA THR A 223 -8.94 11.50 -54.05
C THR A 223 -8.89 12.94 -54.56
N HIS A 224 -9.17 13.90 -53.68
CA HIS A 224 -9.22 15.33 -53.99
C HIS A 224 -8.57 16.13 -52.86
N PRO A 225 -7.25 16.39 -52.93
CA PRO A 225 -6.56 17.22 -51.96
C PRO A 225 -7.07 18.67 -52.02
N PRO A 226 -7.21 19.36 -50.87
CA PRO A 226 -7.57 20.77 -50.84
C PRO A 226 -6.44 21.65 -51.38
N GLU A 227 -6.80 22.70 -52.15
CA GLU A 227 -5.86 23.68 -52.68
C GLU A 227 -5.41 24.68 -51.60
N PHE A 228 -4.20 24.48 -51.08
CA PHE A 228 -3.58 25.39 -50.10
C PHE A 228 -2.10 25.58 -50.43
N PRO A 229 -1.75 26.57 -51.29
CA PRO A 229 -0.37 26.77 -51.69
C PRO A 229 0.43 27.60 -50.68
N ILE A 230 1.72 27.26 -50.53
CA ILE A 230 2.71 27.90 -49.66
C ILE A 230 3.83 28.46 -50.53
N CYS A 231 4.23 29.69 -50.25
CA CYS A 231 5.29 30.37 -50.99
C CYS A 231 6.65 30.14 -50.33
N MET A 232 7.62 29.68 -51.12
CA MET A 232 8.99 29.39 -50.69
C MET A 232 9.98 30.26 -51.47
N LEU A 233 11.02 30.74 -50.80
CA LEU A 233 12.17 31.41 -51.40
C LEU A 233 13.42 30.51 -51.25
N GLY A 234 13.79 29.82 -52.34
CA GLY A 234 14.75 28.71 -52.25
C GLY A 234 14.23 27.61 -51.34
N ASN A 235 14.90 27.39 -50.20
CA ASN A 235 14.49 26.44 -49.16
C ASN A 235 13.73 27.09 -47.98
N ARG A 236 13.62 28.43 -47.91
CA ARG A 236 13.03 29.17 -46.77
C ARG A 236 11.53 29.46 -46.97
N THR A 237 10.75 29.31 -45.91
CA THR A 237 9.30 29.54 -45.91
C THR A 237 8.96 31.02 -45.69
N LEU A 238 8.10 31.60 -46.53
CA LEU A 238 7.68 33.01 -46.43
C LEU A 238 6.33 33.17 -45.73
N VAL A 239 6.18 34.26 -44.95
CA VAL A 239 4.89 34.67 -44.38
C VAL A 239 4.01 35.24 -45.50
N ARG A 240 2.80 34.69 -45.68
CA ARG A 240 1.87 35.08 -46.74
C ARG A 240 1.19 36.43 -46.44
N ASP A 241 1.94 37.51 -46.60
CA ASP A 241 1.48 38.91 -46.50
C ASP A 241 1.61 39.64 -47.85
N PHE A 242 1.36 38.92 -48.95
CA PHE A 242 1.48 39.41 -50.32
C PHE A 242 0.52 38.66 -51.25
N ASP A 243 0.09 39.33 -52.32
CA ASP A 243 -0.99 38.84 -53.19
C ASP A 243 -0.57 37.71 -54.14
N VAL A 244 0.66 37.76 -54.67
CA VAL A 244 1.17 36.81 -55.67
C VAL A 244 2.53 36.24 -55.24
N CYS A 245 2.66 34.92 -55.24
CA CYS A 245 3.92 34.20 -54.98
C CYS A 245 4.83 34.17 -56.22
N ALA A 246 5.24 35.34 -56.69
CA ALA A 246 6.17 35.47 -57.81
C ALA A 246 7.02 36.73 -57.64
N LYS A 247 8.21 36.75 -58.24
CA LYS A 247 9.08 37.93 -58.26
C LYS A 247 8.51 39.06 -59.13
N THR A 248 7.83 38.73 -60.22
CA THR A 248 7.27 39.69 -61.16
C THR A 248 5.83 39.35 -61.48
N VAL A 249 4.99 40.38 -61.63
CA VAL A 249 3.61 40.25 -62.10
C VAL A 249 3.50 40.89 -63.49
N VAL A 250 2.78 40.23 -64.39
CA VAL A 250 2.51 40.78 -65.72
C VAL A 250 1.24 41.63 -65.63
N GLN A 251 1.37 42.94 -65.80
CA GLN A 251 0.24 43.87 -65.83
C GLN A 251 0.13 44.46 -67.26
N GLY A 252 -0.77 43.90 -68.06
CA GLY A 252 -0.84 44.19 -69.51
C GLY A 252 0.35 43.59 -70.27
N ASN A 253 1.07 44.40 -71.06
CA ASN A 253 2.31 43.98 -71.76
C ASN A 253 3.60 44.26 -70.97
N TYR A 254 3.50 44.80 -69.75
CA TYR A 254 4.64 45.19 -68.93
C TYR A 254 4.84 44.22 -67.75
N THR A 255 6.09 43.86 -67.48
CA THR A 255 6.49 43.12 -66.27
C THR A 255 6.83 44.12 -65.17
N VAL A 256 6.05 44.10 -64.09
CA VAL A 256 6.25 44.96 -62.92
C VAL A 256 6.73 44.08 -61.75
N PRO A 257 7.65 44.55 -60.88
CA PRO A 257 7.96 43.84 -59.64
C PRO A 257 6.68 43.60 -58.82
N SER A 258 6.60 42.44 -58.16
CA SER A 258 5.49 42.15 -57.24
C SER A 258 5.67 42.90 -55.91
N ASN A 259 4.58 42.99 -55.12
CA ASN A 259 4.63 43.46 -53.73
C ASN A 259 5.67 42.68 -52.89
N LEU A 260 5.85 41.38 -53.18
CA LEU A 260 6.91 40.57 -52.56
C LEU A 260 8.31 41.14 -52.89
N SER A 261 8.56 41.47 -54.16
CA SER A 261 9.85 42.03 -54.58
C SER A 261 10.10 43.43 -54.01
N GLU A 262 9.07 44.26 -53.84
CA GLU A 262 9.21 45.57 -53.19
C GLU A 262 9.62 45.46 -51.72
N LYS A 263 9.18 44.40 -51.02
CA LYS A 263 9.55 44.15 -49.62
C LYS A 263 11.00 43.69 -49.44
N PHE A 264 11.59 43.00 -50.41
CA PHE A 264 13.01 42.55 -50.37
C PHE A 264 13.97 43.50 -51.12
N CYS A 265 13.44 44.43 -51.92
CA CYS A 265 14.19 45.42 -52.71
C CYS A 265 13.53 46.82 -52.57
N PRO A 266 14.03 47.71 -51.70
CA PRO A 266 13.36 48.96 -51.32
C PRO A 266 13.21 50.02 -52.43
N LEU A 267 13.82 49.82 -53.61
CA LEU A 267 13.82 50.79 -54.73
C LEU A 267 13.15 50.27 -56.03
N GLY A 268 12.45 49.13 -55.98
CA GLY A 268 11.66 48.61 -57.12
C GLY A 268 12.47 48.15 -58.35
N ASN A 269 13.79 48.36 -58.38
CA ASN A 269 14.68 47.91 -59.44
C ASN A 269 15.46 46.66 -58.99
N MET A 270 15.14 45.51 -59.60
CA MET A 270 15.81 44.21 -59.35
C MET A 270 17.31 44.19 -59.70
N SER A 271 17.82 45.22 -60.39
CA SER A 271 19.21 45.35 -60.82
C SER A 271 20.06 46.24 -59.90
N SER A 272 19.51 46.74 -58.79
CA SER A 272 20.22 47.60 -57.85
C SER A 272 21.05 46.80 -56.83
N ALA A 273 22.23 47.28 -56.46
CA ALA A 273 23.14 46.68 -55.48
C ALA A 273 22.62 46.71 -54.01
N GLN A 274 21.33 47.02 -53.81
CA GLN A 274 20.67 47.15 -52.51
C GLN A 274 19.56 46.09 -52.28
N CYS A 275 19.34 45.16 -53.21
CA CYS A 275 18.46 44.02 -53.00
C CYS A 275 19.10 42.97 -52.08
N ASP A 276 18.28 42.26 -51.30
CA ASP A 276 18.75 41.15 -50.48
C ASP A 276 19.46 40.09 -51.34
N GLU A 277 20.64 39.67 -50.88
CA GLU A 277 21.53 38.79 -51.64
C GLU A 277 20.92 37.38 -51.77
N TYR A 278 20.28 36.91 -50.71
CA TYR A 278 19.57 35.63 -50.69
C TYR A 278 18.35 35.64 -51.63
N PHE A 279 17.57 36.74 -51.67
CA PHE A 279 16.45 36.90 -52.60
C PHE A 279 16.88 36.94 -54.07
N SER A 280 18.03 37.55 -54.36
CA SER A 280 18.53 37.67 -55.74
C SER A 280 18.97 36.34 -56.33
N GLN A 281 19.63 35.50 -55.51
CA GLN A 281 20.22 34.24 -55.96
C GLN A 281 19.25 33.05 -55.96
N ASN A 282 18.17 33.10 -55.18
CA ASN A 282 17.23 31.99 -55.05
C ASN A 282 15.89 32.25 -55.76
N ASN A 283 15.32 31.22 -56.38
CA ASN A 283 14.01 31.32 -57.05
C ASN A 283 12.85 31.29 -56.05
N VAL A 284 11.75 31.98 -56.40
CA VAL A 284 10.49 31.89 -55.66
C VAL A 284 9.66 30.76 -56.27
N THR A 285 9.22 29.82 -55.43
CA THR A 285 8.44 28.65 -55.85
C THR A 285 7.20 28.48 -54.99
N GLU A 286 6.11 28.04 -55.58
CA GLU A 286 4.86 27.72 -54.89
C GLU A 286 4.75 26.20 -54.71
N VAL A 287 4.57 25.75 -53.47
CA VAL A 287 4.47 24.32 -53.10
C VAL A 287 3.13 24.06 -52.44
N GLN A 288 2.51 22.92 -52.74
CA GLN A 288 1.26 22.51 -52.10
C GLN A 288 1.48 22.20 -50.61
N GLY A 289 0.74 22.86 -49.73
CA GLY A 289 0.80 22.60 -48.28
C GLY A 289 0.16 21.29 -47.84
N ILE A 290 -0.89 20.85 -48.54
CA ILE A 290 -1.54 19.55 -48.35
C ILE A 290 -1.49 18.77 -49.68
N PRO A 291 -0.43 17.97 -49.91
CA PRO A 291 -0.31 17.16 -51.13
C PRO A 291 -1.25 15.94 -51.16
N GLY A 292 -1.94 15.64 -50.05
CA GLY A 292 -2.87 14.51 -49.90
C GLY A 292 -2.18 13.23 -49.42
N LEU A 293 -2.94 12.31 -48.81
CA LEU A 293 -2.41 11.09 -48.18
C LEU A 293 -1.74 10.14 -49.19
N ALA A 294 -2.09 10.22 -50.47
CA ALA A 294 -1.54 9.39 -51.56
C ALA A 294 -0.15 9.84 -52.05
N SER A 295 0.32 11.03 -51.66
CA SER A 295 1.55 11.65 -52.18
C SER A 295 2.86 11.08 -51.61
N GLY A 296 2.80 10.22 -50.59
CA GLY A 296 3.99 9.64 -49.95
C GLY A 296 4.72 10.56 -48.96
N ILE A 297 4.13 11.73 -48.64
CA ILE A 297 4.68 12.74 -47.72
C ILE A 297 5.04 12.21 -46.31
N ILE A 298 4.42 11.09 -45.90
CA ILE A 298 4.70 10.41 -44.63
C ILE A 298 6.19 10.10 -44.49
N ARG A 299 6.89 9.73 -45.57
CA ARG A 299 8.33 9.41 -45.52
C ARG A 299 9.20 10.62 -45.16
N GLU A 300 8.80 11.81 -45.58
CA GLU A 300 9.51 13.07 -45.27
C GLU A 300 9.29 13.47 -43.80
N ASN A 301 8.11 13.18 -43.23
CA ASN A 301 7.73 13.56 -41.87
C ASN A 301 8.00 12.49 -40.80
N MET A 302 8.73 11.42 -41.15
CA MET A 302 9.02 10.32 -40.20
C MET A 302 9.88 10.78 -39.01
N TRP A 303 10.80 11.70 -39.26
CA TRP A 303 11.78 12.20 -38.29
C TRP A 303 11.48 13.65 -37.93
N GLY A 304 11.82 14.04 -36.71
CA GLY A 304 11.63 15.39 -36.21
C GLY A 304 12.86 16.26 -36.38
N ASP A 305 12.63 17.55 -36.59
CA ASP A 305 13.64 18.60 -36.62
C ASP A 305 13.39 19.58 -35.47
N TYR A 306 14.24 19.50 -34.45
CA TYR A 306 14.17 20.38 -33.29
C TYR A 306 14.92 21.68 -33.54
N LEU A 307 14.16 22.78 -33.62
CA LEU A 307 14.68 24.12 -33.89
C LEU A 307 14.86 24.94 -32.61
N GLN A 308 15.86 25.82 -32.61
CA GLN A 308 16.03 26.86 -31.59
C GLN A 308 15.11 28.06 -31.88
N LYS A 309 14.82 28.85 -30.84
CA LYS A 309 13.98 30.05 -30.98
C LYS A 309 14.63 31.02 -31.97
N GLY A 310 13.88 31.42 -33.00
CA GLY A 310 14.35 32.35 -34.03
C GLY A 310 15.14 31.71 -35.17
N GLU A 311 15.16 30.38 -35.30
CA GLU A 311 15.62 29.73 -36.54
C GLU A 311 14.51 29.74 -37.60
N ILE A 312 14.88 29.88 -38.87
CA ILE A 312 13.94 29.94 -40.00
C ILE A 312 13.48 28.52 -40.36
N LEU A 313 12.20 28.35 -40.66
CA LEU A 313 11.66 27.06 -41.10
C LEU A 313 12.04 26.78 -42.55
N GLU A 314 12.95 25.82 -42.73
CA GLU A 314 13.44 25.39 -44.04
C GLU A 314 12.85 24.02 -44.44
N LYS A 315 12.62 23.82 -45.74
CA LYS A 315 12.17 22.52 -46.27
C LYS A 315 13.33 21.76 -46.89
N ALA A 316 13.63 20.58 -46.35
CA ALA A 316 14.60 19.64 -46.92
C ALA A 316 14.14 19.18 -48.32
N GLY A 317 15.07 19.18 -49.29
CA GLY A 317 14.83 18.70 -50.66
C GLY A 317 14.62 19.80 -51.72
N LEU A 318 14.51 21.07 -51.35
CA LEU A 318 14.54 22.20 -52.28
C LEU A 318 15.98 22.73 -52.43
N GLN A 319 16.37 23.09 -53.66
CA GLN A 319 17.68 23.67 -53.94
C GLN A 319 17.74 25.14 -53.48
N SER A 320 18.75 25.49 -52.69
CA SER A 320 19.07 26.86 -52.30
C SER A 320 20.58 27.11 -52.41
N VAL A 321 20.95 28.35 -52.71
CA VAL A 321 22.33 28.84 -52.61
C VAL A 321 22.49 29.48 -51.23
N ASP A 322 23.46 28.99 -50.48
CA ASP A 322 23.66 29.35 -49.08
C ASP A 322 24.44 30.67 -48.97
N VAL A 323 23.70 31.77 -48.87
CA VAL A 323 24.23 33.15 -48.74
C VAL A 323 23.56 33.85 -47.56
N HIS A 324 24.33 34.69 -46.85
CA HIS A 324 23.81 35.45 -45.71
C HIS A 324 22.83 36.51 -46.21
N GLY A 325 21.57 36.42 -45.75
CA GLY A 325 20.55 37.45 -46.00
C GLY A 325 20.67 38.62 -45.01
N ALA A 326 20.12 39.77 -45.38
CA ALA A 326 20.05 40.94 -44.50
C ALA A 326 19.15 40.69 -43.27
N MET A 327 19.63 41.05 -42.07
CA MET A 327 18.88 40.86 -40.81
C MET A 327 17.55 41.64 -40.76
N GLU A 328 17.41 42.71 -41.55
CA GLU A 328 16.20 43.53 -41.63
C GLU A 328 14.99 42.78 -42.21
N ASN A 329 15.23 41.75 -43.04
CA ASN A 329 14.18 40.98 -43.70
C ASN A 329 13.73 39.75 -42.90
N PHE A 330 14.20 39.60 -41.66
CA PHE A 330 13.87 38.45 -40.81
C PHE A 330 12.36 38.32 -40.53
N ALA A 331 11.63 39.44 -40.47
CA ALA A 331 10.18 39.47 -40.24
C ALA A 331 9.34 38.87 -41.39
N MET A 332 9.94 38.64 -42.56
CA MET A 332 9.27 38.09 -43.75
C MET A 332 9.32 36.57 -43.80
N TYR A 333 10.17 35.95 -42.97
CA TYR A 333 10.33 34.50 -42.89
C TYR A 333 9.52 33.92 -41.74
N VAL A 334 9.06 32.68 -41.89
CA VAL A 334 8.47 31.93 -40.78
C VAL A 334 9.60 31.41 -39.89
N SER A 335 9.65 31.88 -38.65
CA SER A 335 10.65 31.45 -37.65
C SER A 335 10.04 30.57 -36.56
N ALA A 336 10.87 29.78 -35.88
CA ALA A 336 10.46 29.00 -34.72
C ALA A 336 10.18 29.90 -33.49
N ASP A 337 8.94 29.84 -32.98
CA ASP A 337 8.46 30.66 -31.86
C ASP A 337 9.17 30.38 -30.52
N ILE A 338 9.52 29.11 -30.27
CA ILE A 338 10.16 28.62 -29.04
C ILE A 338 11.20 27.54 -29.35
N ALA A 339 12.21 27.43 -28.49
CA ALA A 339 13.18 26.33 -28.56
C ALA A 339 12.48 25.02 -28.18
N THR A 340 12.53 24.04 -29.07
CA THR A 340 11.81 22.77 -28.89
C THR A 340 12.73 21.64 -28.46
N SER A 341 12.20 20.74 -27.64
CA SER A 341 12.87 19.51 -27.24
C SER A 341 11.83 18.43 -26.95
N PHE A 342 12.24 17.17 -27.02
CA PHE A 342 11.36 16.04 -26.73
C PHE A 342 10.64 16.18 -25.37
N THR A 343 11.37 16.61 -24.34
CA THR A 343 10.84 16.72 -22.96
C THR A 343 9.81 17.84 -22.81
N LEU A 344 10.01 18.96 -23.50
CA LEU A 344 9.05 20.07 -23.55
C LEU A 344 7.74 19.62 -24.21
N LEU A 345 7.83 18.91 -25.34
CA LEU A 345 6.65 18.43 -26.08
C LEU A 345 5.83 17.42 -25.27
N VAL A 346 6.48 16.56 -24.47
CA VAL A 346 5.80 15.67 -23.51
C VAL A 346 4.96 16.47 -22.51
N GLY A 347 5.53 17.56 -21.95
CA GLY A 347 4.83 18.43 -21.00
C GLY A 347 3.67 19.22 -21.61
N ILE A 348 3.77 19.59 -22.90
CA ILE A 348 2.70 20.27 -23.64
C ILE A 348 1.59 19.30 -24.05
N PHE A 349 1.93 18.05 -24.39
CA PHE A 349 0.96 17.03 -24.80
C PHE A 349 0.20 16.43 -23.61
N PHE A 350 0.86 16.19 -22.46
CA PHE A 350 0.25 15.47 -21.33
C PHE A 350 -1.16 15.95 -20.91
N PRO A 351 -1.51 17.26 -20.89
CA PRO A 351 -2.86 17.74 -20.60
C PRO A 351 -3.95 17.09 -21.45
N SER A 352 -3.67 16.69 -22.69
CA SER A 352 -4.63 16.04 -23.59
C SER A 352 -5.00 14.61 -23.18
N ALA A 353 -4.20 13.98 -22.30
CA ALA A 353 -4.48 12.65 -21.76
C ALA A 353 -5.13 12.70 -20.37
N THR A 354 -5.22 13.90 -19.76
CA THR A 354 -5.84 14.10 -18.44
C THR A 354 -7.37 14.04 -18.52
N GLY A 355 -8.06 14.18 -17.38
CA GLY A 355 -9.53 14.17 -17.34
C GLY A 355 -10.16 12.80 -17.04
N ILE A 356 -9.37 11.75 -16.79
CA ILE A 356 -9.87 10.39 -16.51
C ILE A 356 -10.77 10.30 -15.26
N MET A 357 -10.62 11.23 -14.31
CA MET A 357 -11.44 11.28 -13.08
C MET A 357 -12.86 11.81 -13.34
N ALA A 358 -13.14 12.35 -14.53
CA ALA A 358 -14.49 12.74 -14.91
C ALA A 358 -15.48 11.57 -14.92
N GLY A 359 -15.01 10.33 -15.13
CA GLY A 359 -15.83 9.13 -15.13
C GLY A 359 -16.43 8.78 -13.75
N SER A 360 -15.78 9.15 -12.65
CA SER A 360 -16.27 8.91 -11.29
C SER A 360 -16.95 10.11 -10.66
N ASN A 361 -16.95 11.26 -11.32
CA ASN A 361 -17.57 12.49 -10.83
C ASN A 361 -19.10 12.43 -10.71
N ARG A 362 -19.75 11.36 -11.19
CA ARG A 362 -21.19 11.10 -11.01
C ARG A 362 -21.48 9.75 -10.36
N SER A 363 -20.68 9.37 -9.38
CA SER A 363 -20.83 8.08 -8.71
C SER A 363 -22.24 7.85 -8.13
N GLY A 364 -22.93 8.90 -7.66
CA GLY A 364 -24.28 8.80 -7.07
C GLY A 364 -25.43 8.57 -8.05
N ASP A 365 -25.30 9.02 -9.30
CA ASP A 365 -26.40 8.92 -10.28
C ASP A 365 -26.41 7.58 -11.05
N LEU A 366 -25.39 6.75 -10.84
CA LEU A 366 -25.17 5.49 -11.58
C LEU A 366 -25.94 4.34 -10.97
N ARG A 367 -26.68 3.59 -11.80
CA ARG A 367 -27.40 2.38 -11.36
C ARG A 367 -26.48 1.31 -10.75
N ASP A 368 -25.28 1.18 -11.30
CA ASP A 368 -24.21 0.30 -10.80
C ASP A 368 -22.86 1.00 -11.04
N ALA A 369 -22.42 1.75 -10.03
CA ALA A 369 -21.16 2.50 -10.08
C ALA A 369 -19.94 1.57 -10.16
N GLN A 370 -19.97 0.43 -9.45
CA GLN A 370 -18.83 -0.50 -9.36
C GLN A 370 -18.50 -1.14 -10.71
N LYS A 371 -19.52 -1.41 -11.53
CA LYS A 371 -19.32 -1.92 -12.89
C LYS A 371 -19.14 -0.80 -13.91
N SER A 372 -19.89 0.30 -13.79
CA SER A 372 -19.91 1.35 -14.81
C SER A 372 -18.63 2.19 -14.82
N ILE A 373 -18.05 2.51 -13.66
CA ILE A 373 -16.85 3.36 -13.59
C ILE A 373 -15.66 2.68 -14.28
N PRO A 374 -15.29 1.41 -13.99
CA PRO A 374 -14.18 0.74 -14.66
C PRO A 374 -14.39 0.61 -16.18
N VAL A 375 -15.58 0.14 -16.59
CA VAL A 375 -15.86 -0.12 -18.01
C VAL A 375 -15.89 1.17 -18.81
N GLY A 376 -16.57 2.20 -18.32
CA GLY A 376 -16.70 3.48 -19.03
C GLY A 376 -15.38 4.24 -19.13
N THR A 377 -14.58 4.24 -18.06
CA THR A 377 -13.30 4.99 -18.02
C THR A 377 -12.26 4.33 -18.92
N ILE A 378 -12.09 3.00 -18.85
CA ILE A 378 -11.13 2.29 -19.70
C ILE A 378 -11.52 2.41 -21.17
N LEU A 379 -12.82 2.27 -21.51
CA LEU A 379 -13.30 2.43 -22.88
C LEU A 379 -13.04 3.84 -23.43
N ALA A 380 -13.22 4.88 -22.61
CA ALA A 380 -12.95 6.27 -22.99
C ALA A 380 -11.45 6.52 -23.27
N ILE A 381 -10.56 6.01 -22.42
CA ILE A 381 -9.11 6.14 -22.63
C ILE A 381 -8.68 5.38 -23.89
N THR A 382 -9.18 4.16 -24.10
CA THR A 382 -8.89 3.40 -25.33
C THR A 382 -9.37 4.16 -26.56
N THR A 383 -10.58 4.71 -26.55
CA THR A 383 -11.13 5.47 -27.68
C THR A 383 -10.32 6.72 -27.98
N THR A 384 -9.98 7.51 -26.95
CA THR A 384 -9.21 8.75 -27.11
C THR A 384 -7.77 8.48 -27.55
N SER A 385 -7.13 7.44 -27.00
CA SER A 385 -5.80 7.00 -27.44
C SER A 385 -5.77 6.58 -28.92
N LEU A 386 -6.78 5.82 -29.37
CA LEU A 386 -6.91 5.45 -30.78
C LEU A 386 -7.11 6.68 -31.67
N VAL A 387 -7.94 7.64 -31.25
CA VAL A 387 -8.13 8.89 -32.00
C VAL A 387 -6.83 9.68 -32.10
N CYS A 388 -6.07 9.83 -31.01
CA CYS A 388 -4.80 10.56 -31.03
C CYS A 388 -3.74 9.87 -31.90
N ILE A 389 -3.68 8.52 -31.88
CA ILE A 389 -2.73 7.76 -32.70
C ILE A 389 -3.10 7.86 -34.18
N LEU A 390 -4.36 7.65 -34.55
CA LEU A 390 -4.82 7.74 -35.93
C LEU A 390 -4.68 9.16 -36.50
N PHE A 391 -4.82 10.18 -35.64
CA PHE A 391 -4.61 11.57 -36.02
C PHE A 391 -3.14 11.87 -36.35
N GLY A 392 -2.19 11.25 -35.65
CA GLY A 392 -0.76 11.42 -35.88
C GLY A 392 -0.30 10.98 -37.28
N ASP A 393 -0.98 10.00 -37.87
CA ASP A 393 -0.68 9.50 -39.23
C ASP A 393 -1.32 10.37 -40.34
N ALA A 394 -2.38 11.12 -40.01
CA ALA A 394 -3.18 11.88 -40.97
C ALA A 394 -2.69 13.33 -41.20
N VAL A 395 -1.72 13.82 -40.43
CA VAL A 395 -1.38 15.25 -40.38
C VAL A 395 0.04 15.53 -40.89
N SER A 396 0.11 16.43 -41.88
CA SER A 396 1.34 17.04 -42.42
C SER A 396 1.61 18.41 -41.76
N ASN A 397 2.91 18.77 -41.67
CA ASN A 397 3.64 19.78 -40.86
C ASN A 397 3.09 21.21 -40.63
N ASN A 398 1.82 21.53 -40.83
CA ASN A 398 1.32 22.89 -40.61
C ASN A 398 0.15 22.92 -39.62
N LEU A 399 -0.12 24.07 -38.98
CA LEU A 399 -1.31 24.28 -38.14
C LEU A 399 -2.57 24.42 -39.00
N VAL A 400 -2.96 23.27 -39.54
CA VAL A 400 -3.71 23.07 -40.78
C VAL A 400 -4.85 22.07 -40.55
N VAL A 401 -5.20 21.78 -39.29
CA VAL A 401 -6.35 20.91 -38.96
C VAL A 401 -7.63 21.43 -39.60
N GLY A 402 -7.85 22.75 -39.55
CA GLY A 402 -8.99 23.39 -40.20
C GLY A 402 -8.97 23.23 -41.72
N THR A 403 -7.83 23.44 -42.36
CA THR A 403 -7.65 23.33 -43.82
C THR A 403 -7.73 21.89 -44.32
N LEU A 404 -7.48 20.88 -43.48
CA LEU A 404 -7.71 19.48 -43.80
C LEU A 404 -9.20 19.12 -43.73
N SER A 405 -9.98 19.79 -42.88
CA SER A 405 -11.35 19.40 -42.55
C SER A 405 -12.35 19.58 -43.71
N TRP A 406 -13.35 18.70 -43.77
CA TRP A 406 -14.51 18.83 -44.66
C TRP A 406 -15.78 18.99 -43.82
N PRO A 407 -16.73 19.89 -44.18
CA PRO A 407 -16.86 20.64 -45.43
C PRO A 407 -16.12 22.00 -45.50
N SER A 408 -15.74 22.58 -44.37
CA SER A 408 -15.13 23.91 -44.31
C SER A 408 -14.24 24.06 -43.07
N PRO A 409 -13.11 24.81 -43.15
CA PRO A 409 -12.25 25.11 -42.00
C PRO A 409 -12.97 25.77 -40.82
N TRP A 410 -14.04 26.53 -41.11
CA TRP A 410 -14.84 27.22 -40.10
C TRP A 410 -15.52 26.26 -39.11
N VAL A 411 -15.77 25.01 -39.51
CA VAL A 411 -16.35 23.99 -38.61
C VAL A 411 -15.42 23.73 -37.43
N ILE A 412 -14.11 23.61 -37.68
CA ILE A 412 -13.11 23.37 -36.63
C ILE A 412 -12.87 24.63 -35.82
N VAL A 413 -12.81 25.80 -36.45
CA VAL A 413 -12.60 27.07 -35.73
C VAL A 413 -13.73 27.32 -34.73
N ILE A 414 -14.99 27.22 -35.17
CA ILE A 414 -16.17 27.42 -34.29
C ILE A 414 -16.30 26.27 -33.29
N GLY A 415 -16.10 25.02 -33.73
CA GLY A 415 -16.23 23.83 -32.88
C GLY A 415 -15.19 23.78 -31.76
N SER A 416 -13.94 24.08 -32.06
CA SER A 416 -12.85 24.14 -31.07
C SER A 416 -13.01 25.32 -30.10
N PHE A 417 -13.52 26.47 -30.55
CA PHE A 417 -13.85 27.60 -29.67
C PHE A 417 -14.89 27.22 -28.61
N PHE A 418 -16.05 26.69 -29.03
CA PHE A 418 -17.10 26.27 -28.09
C PHE A 418 -16.68 25.09 -27.20
N SER A 419 -15.91 24.14 -27.75
CA SER A 419 -15.34 23.05 -26.96
C SER A 419 -14.46 23.58 -25.82
N THR A 420 -13.58 24.53 -26.14
CA THR A 420 -12.61 25.07 -25.18
C THR A 420 -13.31 25.91 -24.10
N VAL A 421 -14.28 26.75 -24.47
CA VAL A 421 -15.12 27.49 -23.50
C VAL A 421 -15.91 26.53 -22.61
N GLY A 422 -16.45 25.44 -23.18
CA GLY A 422 -17.15 24.41 -22.43
C GLY A 422 -16.27 23.70 -21.41
N ALA A 423 -15.06 23.30 -21.79
CA ALA A 423 -14.07 22.68 -20.90
C ALA A 423 -13.60 23.64 -19.79
N GLY A 424 -13.43 24.93 -20.12
CA GLY A 424 -13.15 25.98 -19.14
C GLY A 424 -14.28 26.15 -18.12
N LEU A 425 -15.54 26.21 -18.56
CA LEU A 425 -16.71 26.30 -17.68
C LEU A 425 -16.83 25.06 -16.77
N GLN A 426 -16.56 23.87 -17.31
CA GLN A 426 -16.57 22.63 -16.55
C GLN A 426 -15.49 22.62 -15.46
N SER A 427 -14.28 23.06 -15.78
CA SER A 427 -13.18 23.15 -14.81
C SER A 427 -13.47 24.19 -13.72
N LEU A 428 -14.03 25.35 -14.11
CA LEU A 428 -14.40 26.44 -13.19
C LEU A 428 -15.60 26.11 -12.29
N THR A 429 -16.47 25.17 -12.70
CA THR A 429 -17.56 24.66 -11.85
C THR A 429 -17.11 23.49 -10.97
N GLY A 430 -16.21 22.64 -11.45
CA GLY A 430 -15.74 21.45 -10.75
C GLY A 430 -14.77 21.74 -9.60
N ALA A 431 -13.78 22.62 -9.82
CA ALA A 431 -12.75 22.94 -8.82
C ALA A 431 -13.33 23.51 -7.50
N PRO A 432 -14.29 24.47 -7.53
CA PRO A 432 -14.92 24.97 -6.29
C PRO A 432 -15.69 23.90 -5.51
N ARG A 433 -16.40 23.00 -6.22
CA ARG A 433 -17.16 21.91 -5.60
C ARG A 433 -16.25 20.91 -4.90
N LEU A 434 -15.10 20.64 -5.51
CA LEU A 434 -14.06 19.80 -4.92
C LEU A 434 -13.47 20.44 -3.64
N LEU A 435 -13.12 21.72 -3.70
CA LEU A 435 -12.59 22.43 -2.53
C LEU A 435 -13.61 22.52 -1.39
N GLN A 436 -14.89 22.72 -1.73
CA GLN A 436 -15.98 22.72 -0.75
C GLN A 436 -16.13 21.35 -0.07
N ALA A 437 -15.99 20.25 -0.81
CA ALA A 437 -16.04 18.89 -0.24
C ALA A 437 -14.88 18.64 0.73
N ILE A 438 -13.65 19.05 0.35
CA ILE A 438 -12.46 18.99 1.21
C ILE A 438 -12.66 19.80 2.50
N ALA A 439 -13.23 21.01 2.39
CA ALA A 439 -13.48 21.88 3.53
C ALA A 439 -14.54 21.30 4.50
N LYS A 440 -15.58 20.64 3.98
CA LYS A 440 -16.63 20.02 4.80
C LYS A 440 -16.15 18.78 5.57
N ASP A 441 -15.18 18.03 5.04
CA ASP A 441 -14.58 16.90 5.75
C ASP A 441 -13.73 17.33 6.97
N ASN A 442 -13.48 18.63 7.15
CA ASN A 442 -12.71 19.21 8.27
C ASN A 442 -11.34 18.55 8.48
N ILE A 443 -10.72 18.06 7.40
CA ILE A 443 -9.35 17.51 7.42
C ILE A 443 -8.28 18.62 7.54
N ILE A 444 -8.60 19.83 7.09
CA ILE A 444 -7.71 20.98 7.11
C ILE A 444 -8.47 22.16 7.74
N PRO A 445 -8.20 22.50 9.02
CA PRO A 445 -8.99 23.47 9.77
C PRO A 445 -9.07 24.86 9.12
N PHE A 446 -7.98 25.34 8.53
CA PHE A 446 -7.95 26.68 7.92
C PHE A 446 -8.75 26.78 6.62
N LEU A 447 -9.07 25.66 5.95
CA LEU A 447 -9.90 25.65 4.75
C LEU A 447 -11.41 25.70 5.06
N ARG A 448 -11.81 25.68 6.33
CA ARG A 448 -13.23 25.64 6.75
C ARG A 448 -14.07 26.78 6.17
N VAL A 449 -13.47 27.96 5.96
CA VAL A 449 -14.16 29.13 5.37
C VAL A 449 -14.68 28.83 3.96
N PHE A 450 -13.97 27.99 3.19
CA PHE A 450 -14.34 27.63 1.82
C PHE A 450 -15.46 26.58 1.75
N GLY A 451 -15.90 26.02 2.88
CA GLY A 451 -17.05 25.11 2.95
C GLY A 451 -18.40 25.80 2.85
N HIS A 452 -18.45 27.14 2.95
CA HIS A 452 -19.67 27.92 2.90
C HIS A 452 -20.29 27.91 1.48
N GLY A 453 -21.59 27.64 1.39
CA GLY A 453 -22.34 27.63 0.13
C GLY A 453 -23.72 28.28 0.27
N LYS A 454 -24.32 28.66 -0.87
CA LYS A 454 -25.70 29.12 -0.95
C LYS A 454 -26.67 27.99 -0.55
N ALA A 455 -27.95 28.30 -0.32
CA ALA A 455 -29.00 27.31 -0.05
C ALA A 455 -29.08 26.19 -1.10
N ASN A 456 -28.67 26.48 -2.34
CA ASN A 456 -28.64 25.52 -3.45
C ASN A 456 -27.41 24.58 -3.41
N GLY A 457 -26.52 24.72 -2.43
CA GLY A 457 -25.25 23.98 -2.30
C GLY A 457 -24.08 24.55 -3.09
N GLU A 458 -24.28 25.64 -3.85
CA GLU A 458 -23.23 26.24 -4.68
C GLU A 458 -22.20 27.01 -3.82
N PRO A 459 -20.88 26.75 -3.99
CA PRO A 459 -19.85 27.39 -3.18
C PRO A 459 -19.55 28.82 -3.63
N THR A 460 -19.47 29.75 -2.67
CA THR A 460 -19.19 31.17 -2.95
C THR A 460 -17.71 31.51 -2.80
N TRP A 461 -17.15 31.32 -1.60
CA TRP A 461 -15.75 31.63 -1.32
C TRP A 461 -14.77 30.73 -2.08
N ALA A 462 -15.13 29.46 -2.30
CA ALA A 462 -14.30 28.57 -3.10
C ALA A 462 -14.23 29.00 -4.57
N LEU A 463 -15.34 29.51 -5.13
CA LEU A 463 -15.38 30.04 -6.50
C LEU A 463 -14.49 31.29 -6.62
N LEU A 464 -14.52 32.17 -5.61
CA LEU A 464 -13.64 33.34 -5.57
C LEU A 464 -12.17 32.92 -5.56
N LEU A 465 -11.79 31.94 -4.73
CA LEU A 465 -10.41 31.45 -4.67
C LEU A 465 -9.98 30.81 -6.00
N THR A 466 -10.84 30.00 -6.63
CA THR A 466 -10.52 29.43 -7.95
C THR A 466 -10.36 30.51 -9.02
N GLY A 467 -11.17 31.57 -8.99
CA GLY A 467 -11.04 32.69 -9.91
C GLY A 467 -9.69 33.39 -9.72
N LEU A 468 -9.27 33.65 -8.48
CA LEU A 468 -7.99 34.28 -8.17
C LEU A 468 -6.79 33.42 -8.61
N ILE A 469 -6.83 32.11 -8.39
CA ILE A 469 -5.74 31.20 -8.81
C ILE A 469 -5.73 31.04 -10.33
N ALA A 470 -6.89 30.94 -10.98
CA ALA A 470 -6.98 30.88 -12.44
C ALA A 470 -6.45 32.17 -13.09
N GLU A 471 -6.71 33.33 -12.48
CA GLU A 471 -6.17 34.62 -12.93
C GLU A 471 -4.63 34.63 -12.95
N LEU A 472 -3.97 34.02 -11.95
CA LEU A 472 -2.50 33.86 -11.96
C LEU A 472 -2.03 33.08 -13.20
N GLY A 473 -2.78 32.05 -13.60
CA GLY A 473 -2.50 31.29 -14.83
C GLY A 473 -2.70 32.12 -16.11
N ILE A 474 -3.72 32.99 -16.13
CA ILE A 474 -3.99 33.88 -17.28
C ILE A 474 -2.93 34.97 -17.42
N LEU A 475 -2.40 35.50 -16.31
CA LEU A 475 -1.34 36.52 -16.34
C LEU A 475 -0.03 36.02 -16.97
N ILE A 476 0.24 34.71 -16.92
CA ILE A 476 1.36 34.08 -17.65
C ILE A 476 1.20 34.24 -19.17
N ALA A 477 -0.04 34.32 -19.67
CA ALA A 477 -0.47 34.61 -21.05
C ALA A 477 -0.09 33.58 -22.12
N SER A 478 0.99 32.83 -21.94
CA SER A 478 1.43 31.77 -22.85
C SER A 478 0.83 30.42 -22.48
N LEU A 479 0.08 29.82 -23.41
CA LEU A 479 -0.49 28.48 -23.25
C LEU A 479 0.59 27.42 -23.02
N ASP A 480 1.69 27.52 -23.76
CA ASP A 480 2.78 26.54 -23.75
C ASP A 480 3.58 26.53 -22.44
N MET A 481 3.54 27.62 -21.67
CA MET A 481 4.12 27.71 -20.32
C MET A 481 3.15 27.23 -19.22
N VAL A 482 1.84 27.37 -19.42
CA VAL A 482 0.83 26.93 -18.44
C VAL A 482 0.62 25.42 -18.48
N ALA A 483 0.71 24.79 -19.67
CA ALA A 483 0.49 23.36 -19.85
C ALA A 483 1.44 22.45 -19.00
N PRO A 484 2.76 22.70 -18.91
CA PRO A 484 3.65 21.93 -18.03
C PRO A 484 3.33 22.08 -16.55
N ILE A 485 2.92 23.28 -16.09
CA ILE A 485 2.53 23.53 -14.69
C ILE A 485 1.33 22.66 -14.32
N LEU A 486 0.31 22.64 -15.18
CA LEU A 486 -0.85 21.78 -15.01
C LEU A 486 -0.46 20.30 -14.99
N SER A 487 0.42 19.89 -15.88
CA SER A 487 0.88 18.50 -16.00
C SER A 487 1.53 18.01 -14.70
N MET A 488 2.29 18.87 -13.99
CA MET A 488 2.87 18.53 -12.69
C MET A 488 1.83 18.18 -11.64
N PHE A 489 0.75 18.96 -11.53
CA PHE A 489 -0.31 18.70 -10.55
C PHE A 489 -1.08 17.41 -10.85
N PHE A 490 -1.39 17.15 -12.13
CA PHE A 490 -2.07 15.91 -12.52
C PHE A 490 -1.19 14.67 -12.39
N LEU A 491 0.09 14.74 -12.78
CA LEU A 491 1.04 13.66 -12.58
C LEU A 491 1.24 13.35 -11.08
N MET A 492 1.29 14.38 -10.23
CA MET A 492 1.38 14.20 -8.78
C MET A 492 0.11 13.55 -8.20
N CYS A 493 -1.07 13.95 -8.67
CA CYS A 493 -2.34 13.31 -8.30
C CYS A 493 -2.35 11.81 -8.69
N TYR A 494 -1.96 11.49 -9.92
CA TYR A 494 -1.91 10.11 -10.42
C TYR A 494 -0.82 9.27 -9.72
N LEU A 495 0.31 9.89 -9.37
CA LEU A 495 1.36 9.28 -8.57
C LEU A 495 0.82 8.79 -7.22
N PHE A 496 0.11 9.64 -6.47
CA PHE A 496 -0.43 9.26 -5.17
C PHE A 496 -1.52 8.20 -5.25
N VAL A 497 -2.39 8.25 -6.25
CA VAL A 497 -3.42 7.22 -6.47
C VAL A 497 -2.75 5.86 -6.72
N ASN A 498 -1.75 5.81 -7.60
CA ASN A 498 -1.02 4.58 -7.92
C ASN A 498 -0.21 4.06 -6.73
N LEU A 499 0.49 4.94 -6.01
CA LEU A 499 1.26 4.61 -4.82
C LEU A 499 0.36 4.02 -3.72
N ALA A 500 -0.77 4.67 -3.43
CA ALA A 500 -1.69 4.23 -2.39
C ALA A 500 -2.24 2.82 -2.67
N CYS A 501 -2.75 2.57 -3.89
CA CYS A 501 -3.26 1.24 -4.26
C CYS A 501 -2.20 0.13 -4.09
N ALA A 502 -0.96 0.38 -4.54
CA ALA A 502 0.14 -0.58 -4.40
C ALA A 502 0.50 -0.84 -2.93
N VAL A 503 0.67 0.22 -2.13
CA VAL A 503 1.05 0.14 -0.71
C VAL A 503 -0.02 -0.56 0.13
N GLN A 504 -1.29 -0.24 -0.07
CA GLN A 504 -2.40 -0.85 0.67
C GLN A 504 -2.50 -2.36 0.40
N THR A 505 -2.29 -2.76 -0.85
CA THR A 505 -2.28 -4.18 -1.24
C THR A 505 -1.10 -4.92 -0.63
N LEU A 506 0.11 -4.33 -0.65
CA LEU A 506 1.32 -4.92 -0.08
C LEU A 506 1.26 -5.03 1.44
N LEU A 507 0.73 -4.02 2.12
CA LEU A 507 0.60 -3.98 3.58
C LEU A 507 -0.59 -4.77 4.12
N ARG A 508 -1.45 -5.31 3.23
CA ARG A 508 -2.70 -6.02 3.57
C ARG A 508 -3.57 -5.21 4.54
N THR A 509 -3.81 -3.95 4.19
CA THR A 509 -4.74 -3.07 4.93
C THR A 509 -6.09 -3.77 5.13
N PRO A 510 -6.68 -3.79 6.36
CA PRO A 510 -7.86 -4.59 6.67
C PRO A 510 -9.07 -4.38 5.75
N ASN A 511 -9.32 -3.12 5.38
CA ASN A 511 -10.50 -2.69 4.61
C ASN A 511 -10.27 -2.66 3.09
N TRP A 512 -9.09 -3.06 2.60
CA TRP A 512 -8.76 -3.03 1.18
C TRP A 512 -8.90 -4.42 0.56
N ARG A 513 -9.94 -4.61 -0.25
CA ARG A 513 -10.24 -5.86 -0.94
C ARG A 513 -10.79 -5.58 -2.35
N PRO A 514 -9.94 -5.07 -3.27
CA PRO A 514 -10.38 -4.75 -4.62
C PRO A 514 -10.89 -6.01 -5.33
N ARG A 515 -12.11 -5.95 -5.87
CA ARG A 515 -12.74 -7.08 -6.58
C ARG A 515 -12.48 -7.06 -8.09
N PHE A 516 -11.78 -6.04 -8.59
CA PHE A 516 -11.50 -5.90 -10.02
C PHE A 516 -10.54 -6.97 -10.53
N LYS A 517 -10.95 -7.73 -11.55
CA LYS A 517 -10.23 -8.91 -12.06
C LYS A 517 -8.85 -8.60 -12.66
N TYR A 518 -8.69 -7.45 -13.32
CA TYR A 518 -7.45 -7.08 -14.00
C TYR A 518 -6.49 -6.26 -13.13
N TYR A 519 -6.80 -6.11 -11.84
CA TYR A 519 -5.96 -5.40 -10.89
C TYR A 519 -4.82 -6.29 -10.38
N HIS A 520 -3.61 -5.74 -10.37
CA HIS A 520 -2.47 -6.33 -9.66
C HIS A 520 -1.58 -5.19 -9.13
N TRP A 521 -0.99 -5.37 -7.93
CA TRP A 521 -0.17 -4.34 -7.29
C TRP A 521 1.01 -3.86 -8.16
N ALA A 522 1.57 -4.77 -8.99
CA ALA A 522 2.67 -4.45 -9.89
C ALA A 522 2.26 -3.47 -11.01
N LEU A 523 1.00 -3.50 -11.46
CA LEU A 523 0.50 -2.56 -12.47
C LEU A 523 0.40 -1.14 -11.89
N SER A 524 -0.08 -1.01 -10.65
CA SER A 524 -0.09 0.28 -9.96
C SER A 524 1.33 0.78 -9.67
N PHE A 525 2.26 -0.11 -9.30
CA PHE A 525 3.68 0.26 -9.11
C PHE A 525 4.34 0.73 -10.42
N LEU A 526 4.04 0.07 -11.55
CA LEU A 526 4.49 0.50 -12.86
C LEU A 526 3.93 1.89 -13.21
N GLY A 527 2.64 2.12 -12.96
CA GLY A 527 1.99 3.42 -13.18
C GLY A 527 2.60 4.53 -12.33
N MET A 528 2.90 4.24 -11.06
CA MET A 528 3.64 5.13 -10.16
C MET A 528 5.02 5.49 -10.72
N SER A 529 5.78 4.49 -11.19
CA SER A 529 7.10 4.70 -11.79
C SER A 529 7.04 5.56 -13.06
N MET A 530 6.04 5.34 -13.92
CA MET A 530 5.85 6.15 -15.13
C MET A 530 5.49 7.60 -14.80
N CYS A 531 4.60 7.82 -13.82
CA CYS A 531 4.24 9.18 -13.37
C CYS A 531 5.49 9.94 -12.88
N LEU A 532 6.31 9.26 -12.06
CA LEU A 532 7.55 9.85 -11.54
C LEU A 532 8.53 10.16 -12.66
N ALA A 533 8.74 9.23 -13.60
CA ALA A 533 9.61 9.47 -14.75
C ALA A 533 9.17 10.70 -15.57
N LEU A 534 7.87 10.81 -15.89
CA LEU A 534 7.31 11.95 -16.62
C LEU A 534 7.50 13.29 -15.90
N MET A 535 7.32 13.32 -14.57
CA MET A 535 7.54 14.53 -13.79
C MET A 535 8.99 15.00 -13.85
N PHE A 536 9.95 14.08 -13.66
CA PHE A 536 11.37 14.43 -13.68
C PHE A 536 11.88 14.80 -15.07
N ILE A 537 11.35 14.17 -16.13
CA ILE A 537 11.66 14.50 -17.52
C ILE A 537 11.19 15.91 -17.87
N SER A 538 9.99 16.31 -17.43
CA SER A 538 9.46 17.63 -17.74
C SER A 538 10.16 18.75 -16.96
N SER A 539 10.26 18.66 -15.64
CA SER A 539 11.04 19.58 -14.83
C SER A 539 11.37 18.98 -13.47
N TRP A 540 12.62 18.56 -13.30
CA TRP A 540 13.10 17.93 -12.07
C TRP A 540 13.01 18.85 -10.85
N TYR A 541 13.27 20.14 -10.99
CA TYR A 541 13.26 21.09 -9.87
C TYR A 541 11.83 21.40 -9.40
N TYR A 542 10.88 21.61 -10.33
CA TYR A 542 9.46 21.76 -9.96
C TYR A 542 8.91 20.46 -9.37
N ALA A 543 9.33 19.30 -9.88
CA ALA A 543 8.91 18.00 -9.34
C ALA A 543 9.34 17.81 -7.87
N ILE A 544 10.59 18.14 -7.52
CA ILE A 544 11.08 18.02 -6.13
C ILE A 544 10.32 18.96 -5.19
N VAL A 545 10.11 20.22 -5.59
CA VAL A 545 9.37 21.20 -4.79
C VAL A 545 7.92 20.76 -4.59
N ALA A 546 7.24 20.31 -5.66
CA ALA A 546 5.86 19.83 -5.59
C ALA A 546 5.71 18.60 -4.68
N MET A 547 6.61 17.62 -4.80
CA MET A 547 6.61 16.44 -3.92
C MET A 547 6.87 16.81 -2.45
N GLY A 548 7.78 17.77 -2.19
CA GLY A 548 8.02 18.29 -0.85
C GLY A 548 6.78 18.93 -0.24
N ILE A 549 6.09 19.80 -0.98
CA ILE A 549 4.84 20.44 -0.55
C ILE A 549 3.75 19.39 -0.28
N ALA A 550 3.57 18.44 -1.19
CA ALA A 550 2.56 17.40 -1.01
C ALA A 550 2.86 16.46 0.17
N GLY A 551 4.14 16.15 0.42
CA GLY A 551 4.56 15.40 1.61
C GLY A 551 4.26 16.14 2.91
N MET A 552 4.47 17.46 2.94
CA MET A 552 4.09 18.31 4.08
C MET A 552 2.58 18.33 4.29
N ILE A 553 1.77 18.45 3.23
CA ILE A 553 0.31 18.39 3.30
C ILE A 553 -0.15 17.04 3.84
N TYR A 554 0.39 15.93 3.33
CA TYR A 554 0.07 14.58 3.80
C TYR A 554 0.34 14.43 5.29
N LYS A 555 1.54 14.85 5.75
CA LYS A 555 1.91 14.77 7.18
C LYS A 555 1.09 15.70 8.06
N TYR A 556 0.73 16.87 7.57
CA TYR A 556 -0.14 17.80 8.29
C TYR A 556 -1.54 17.20 8.52
N ILE A 557 -2.13 16.57 7.49
CA ILE A 557 -3.44 15.91 7.61
C ILE A 557 -3.35 14.72 8.58
N GLU A 558 -2.28 13.92 8.52
CA GLU A 558 -2.07 12.80 9.46
C GLU A 558 -1.99 13.28 10.91
N TYR A 559 -1.25 14.38 11.17
CA TYR A 559 -1.14 14.99 12.49
C TYR A 559 -2.48 15.51 13.02
N GLN A 560 -3.23 16.25 12.20
CA GLN A 560 -4.54 16.78 12.58
C GLN A 560 -5.59 15.66 12.79
N GLY A 561 -5.53 14.61 11.97
CA GLY A 561 -6.34 13.41 12.16
C GLY A 561 -6.06 12.73 13.50
N ALA A 562 -4.78 12.58 13.84
CA ALA A 562 -4.36 12.01 15.13
C ALA A 562 -4.76 12.89 16.33
N GLU A 563 -4.61 14.21 16.23
CA GLU A 563 -5.02 15.17 17.25
C GLU A 563 -6.54 15.11 17.50
N LYS A 564 -7.34 15.01 16.44
CA LYS A 564 -8.80 14.90 16.54
C LYS A 564 -9.26 13.55 17.12
N GLU A 565 -8.60 12.45 16.77
CA GLU A 565 -8.98 11.11 17.23
C GLU A 565 -8.52 10.84 18.67
N TRP A 566 -7.33 11.33 19.06
CA TRP A 566 -6.69 10.98 20.34
C TRP A 566 -6.49 12.15 21.31
N GLY A 567 -6.83 13.38 20.91
CA GLY A 567 -6.68 14.60 21.70
C GLY A 567 -5.28 15.23 21.68
N ASP A 568 -4.24 14.47 21.38
CA ASP A 568 -2.85 14.93 21.22
C ASP A 568 -2.28 14.39 19.90
N GLY A 569 -1.72 15.27 19.06
CA GLY A 569 -1.21 14.92 17.74
C GLY A 569 -0.02 13.94 17.78
N ILE A 570 1.03 14.22 18.57
CA ILE A 570 2.25 13.39 18.53
C ILE A 570 2.00 12.02 19.17
N ARG A 571 1.34 11.99 20.33
CA ARG A 571 0.97 10.73 20.98
C ARG A 571 -0.06 9.98 20.15
N GLY A 572 -1.03 10.69 19.56
CA GLY A 572 -2.05 10.12 18.68
C GLY A 572 -1.45 9.37 17.50
N LEU A 573 -0.40 9.90 16.85
CA LEU A 573 0.30 9.21 15.76
C LEU A 573 0.85 7.85 16.20
N SER A 574 1.47 7.79 17.39
CA SER A 574 2.00 6.53 17.93
C SER A 574 0.89 5.52 18.28
N LEU A 575 -0.24 6.00 18.79
CA LEU A 575 -1.41 5.18 19.13
C LEU A 575 -2.10 4.63 17.89
N SER A 576 -2.30 5.47 16.86
CA SER A 576 -2.83 5.05 15.56
C SER A 576 -1.94 3.99 14.91
N ALA A 577 -0.61 4.19 14.93
CA ALA A 577 0.33 3.20 14.41
C ALA A 577 0.27 1.86 15.17
N ALA A 578 0.18 1.92 16.51
CA ALA A 578 0.04 0.73 17.35
C ALA A 578 -1.27 -0.03 17.09
N ARG A 579 -2.41 0.69 17.06
CA ARG A 579 -3.73 0.12 16.75
C ARG A 579 -3.74 -0.54 15.36
N TYR A 580 -3.20 0.14 14.35
CA TYR A 580 -3.15 -0.39 12.99
C TYR A 580 -2.31 -1.67 12.90
N ALA A 581 -1.17 -1.72 13.60
CA ALA A 581 -0.34 -2.92 13.69
C ALA A 581 -1.08 -4.09 14.37
N LEU A 582 -1.85 -3.82 15.43
CA LEU A 582 -2.62 -4.84 16.17
C LEU A 582 -3.78 -5.41 15.34
N LEU A 583 -4.57 -4.57 14.69
CA LEU A 583 -5.67 -5.02 13.82
C LEU A 583 -5.17 -5.90 12.67
N ARG A 584 -3.98 -5.62 12.15
CA ARG A 584 -3.35 -6.44 11.12
C ARG A 584 -2.95 -7.83 11.64
N LEU A 585 -2.54 -7.93 12.90
CA LEU A 585 -2.15 -9.20 13.51
C LEU A 585 -3.33 -10.15 13.70
N GLU A 586 -4.56 -9.65 13.88
CA GLU A 586 -5.75 -10.48 14.09
C GLU A 586 -6.19 -11.27 12.85
N VAL A 587 -5.91 -10.75 11.64
CA VAL A 587 -6.29 -11.41 10.37
C VAL A 587 -5.34 -12.57 10.01
N GLY A 588 -4.15 -12.62 10.62
CA GLY A 588 -3.15 -13.66 10.35
C GLY A 588 -3.53 -15.03 10.92
N PRO A 589 -2.99 -16.14 10.37
CA PRO A 589 -3.19 -17.46 10.96
C PRO A 589 -2.64 -17.50 12.39
N PRO A 590 -3.39 -18.00 13.39
CA PRO A 590 -3.01 -17.93 14.81
C PRO A 590 -1.83 -18.82 15.17
N HIS A 591 -1.51 -19.82 14.33
CA HIS A 591 -0.41 -20.74 14.55
C HIS A 591 0.78 -20.38 13.65
N THR A 592 1.86 -19.87 14.24
CA THR A 592 3.11 -19.60 13.54
C THR A 592 3.93 -20.89 13.39
N LYS A 593 4.39 -21.19 12.18
CA LYS A 593 5.29 -22.34 11.90
C LYS A 593 6.61 -22.32 12.70
N ASN A 594 7.03 -21.12 13.14
CA ASN A 594 8.22 -20.91 13.94
C ASN A 594 7.82 -20.31 15.29
N TRP A 595 7.73 -21.16 16.29
CA TRP A 595 7.47 -20.73 17.64
C TRP A 595 8.66 -19.92 18.20
N ARG A 596 8.33 -18.89 18.98
CA ARG A 596 9.27 -18.05 19.75
C ARG A 596 8.64 -17.72 21.10
N PRO A 597 9.39 -17.75 22.21
CA PRO A 597 8.82 -17.52 23.54
C PRO A 597 8.43 -16.04 23.71
N GLN A 598 7.17 -15.77 24.05
CA GLN A 598 6.64 -14.47 24.49
C GLN A 598 6.24 -14.63 25.96
N LEU A 599 6.93 -13.91 26.84
CA LEU A 599 6.95 -14.25 28.27
C LEU A 599 5.87 -13.49 29.03
N LEU A 600 5.13 -14.20 29.87
CA LEU A 600 4.41 -13.67 31.03
C LEU A 600 5.18 -14.08 32.28
N VAL A 601 5.79 -13.12 32.93
CA VAL A 601 6.65 -13.30 34.09
C VAL A 601 5.84 -13.04 35.36
N LEU A 602 5.54 -14.08 36.13
CA LEU A 602 4.79 -13.96 37.38
C LEU A 602 5.73 -13.65 38.54
N LEU A 603 5.61 -12.44 39.08
CA LEU A 603 6.37 -11.99 40.25
C LEU A 603 5.51 -12.04 41.51
N LYS A 604 6.11 -12.58 42.58
CA LYS A 604 5.57 -12.50 43.93
C LYS A 604 6.12 -11.24 44.61
N LEU A 605 5.22 -10.47 45.21
CA LEU A 605 5.55 -9.37 46.09
C LEU A 605 5.59 -9.86 47.54
N ASP A 606 6.39 -9.18 48.37
CA ASP A 606 6.31 -9.31 49.82
C ASP A 606 5.23 -8.37 50.40
N GLU A 607 5.09 -8.37 51.73
CA GLU A 607 4.12 -7.55 52.45
C GLU A 607 4.42 -6.05 52.32
N ASP A 608 5.69 -5.69 52.10
CA ASP A 608 6.15 -4.32 51.86
C ASP A 608 6.07 -3.91 50.38
N LEU A 609 5.42 -4.71 49.52
CA LEU A 609 5.24 -4.48 48.08
C LEU A 609 6.56 -4.49 47.25
N HIS A 610 7.64 -5.06 47.78
CA HIS A 610 8.88 -5.27 47.07
C HIS A 610 8.90 -6.63 46.34
N VAL A 611 9.71 -6.72 45.29
CA VAL A 611 9.85 -7.93 44.49
C VAL A 611 10.70 -8.97 45.24
N LYS A 612 10.08 -10.08 45.66
CA LYS A 612 10.76 -11.12 46.45
C LYS A 612 11.91 -11.81 45.70
N TYR A 613 11.76 -12.02 44.39
CA TYR A 613 12.76 -12.73 43.56
C TYR A 613 13.14 -11.91 42.32
N PRO A 614 14.00 -10.88 42.44
CA PRO A 614 14.35 -10.00 41.33
C PRO A 614 15.14 -10.71 40.22
N ARG A 615 15.90 -11.76 40.57
CA ARG A 615 16.67 -12.57 39.62
C ARG A 615 15.83 -13.24 38.52
N LEU A 616 14.53 -13.36 38.72
CA LEU A 616 13.60 -13.87 37.71
C LEU A 616 13.48 -12.88 36.53
N LEU A 617 13.49 -11.57 36.81
CA LEU A 617 13.58 -10.52 35.78
C LEU A 617 14.94 -10.56 35.08
N THR A 618 16.03 -10.76 35.82
CA THR A 618 17.37 -10.93 35.22
C THR A 618 17.36 -12.10 34.24
N PHE A 619 16.85 -13.28 34.62
CA PHE A 619 16.75 -14.43 33.73
C PHE A 619 15.91 -14.14 32.48
N ALA A 620 14.75 -13.49 32.64
CA ALA A 620 13.91 -13.09 31.51
C ALA A 620 14.65 -12.14 30.55
N SER A 621 15.42 -11.18 31.10
CA SER A 621 16.25 -10.26 30.30
C SER A 621 17.31 -10.99 29.49
N GLN A 622 17.93 -12.03 30.08
CA GLN A 622 18.98 -12.82 29.45
C GLN A 622 18.42 -13.71 28.33
N LEU A 623 17.25 -14.32 28.55
CA LEU A 623 16.60 -15.18 27.57
C LEU A 623 16.09 -14.40 26.35
N LYS A 624 15.58 -13.17 26.58
CA LYS A 624 14.99 -12.34 25.51
C LYS A 624 15.98 -11.37 24.87
N ALA A 625 17.08 -11.06 25.54
CA ALA A 625 18.09 -10.09 25.11
C ALA A 625 17.50 -8.75 24.61
N GLY A 626 16.40 -8.30 25.25
CA GLY A 626 15.69 -7.06 24.91
C GLY A 626 14.84 -7.10 23.64
N LYS A 627 14.58 -8.28 23.06
CA LYS A 627 13.74 -8.48 21.86
C LYS A 627 12.43 -9.19 22.23
N GLY A 628 11.39 -9.01 21.42
CA GLY A 628 10.09 -9.67 21.60
C GLY A 628 9.25 -9.10 22.76
N LEU A 629 8.13 -9.76 23.06
CA LEU A 629 7.18 -9.35 24.09
C LEU A 629 7.54 -10.00 25.44
N THR A 630 7.60 -9.15 26.47
CA THR A 630 7.70 -9.55 27.87
C THR A 630 6.64 -8.78 28.66
N ILE A 631 5.79 -9.49 29.38
CA ILE A 631 4.79 -8.92 30.29
C ILE A 631 5.16 -9.39 31.69
N VAL A 632 5.26 -8.48 32.64
CA VAL A 632 5.51 -8.77 34.05
C VAL A 632 4.20 -8.65 34.81
N GLY A 633 3.69 -9.77 35.29
CA GLY A 633 2.44 -9.89 36.01
C GLY A 633 2.65 -10.02 37.51
N SER A 634 1.89 -9.29 38.32
CA SER A 634 1.84 -9.51 39.77
C SER A 634 0.43 -9.41 40.33
N VAL A 635 0.19 -10.07 41.46
CA VAL A 635 -1.11 -10.13 42.13
C VAL A 635 -0.96 -9.65 43.56
N ILE A 636 -1.74 -8.63 43.93
CA ILE A 636 -1.86 -8.15 45.29
C ILE A 636 -3.12 -8.78 45.89
N GLN A 637 -2.98 -9.40 47.06
CA GLN A 637 -4.12 -9.98 47.77
C GLN A 637 -4.85 -8.88 48.54
N GLY A 638 -6.10 -8.59 48.17
CA GLY A 638 -6.86 -7.53 48.85
C GLY A 638 -8.15 -7.16 48.13
N ASN A 639 -8.75 -6.07 48.57
CA ASN A 639 -9.89 -5.43 47.92
C ASN A 639 -9.41 -4.23 47.12
N PHE A 640 -9.85 -4.10 45.86
CA PHE A 640 -9.35 -3.06 44.95
C PHE A 640 -9.71 -1.65 45.42
N LEU A 641 -10.86 -1.47 46.07
CA LEU A 641 -11.31 -0.16 46.56
C LEU A 641 -10.33 0.44 47.59
N ASP A 642 -9.72 -0.42 48.41
CA ASP A 642 -8.84 -0.02 49.50
C ASP A 642 -7.38 0.01 49.03
N SER A 643 -6.95 -0.96 48.24
CA SER A 643 -5.56 -1.14 47.78
C SER A 643 -5.24 -0.50 46.42
N TYR A 644 -6.05 0.43 45.92
CA TYR A 644 -5.77 1.11 44.64
C TYR A 644 -4.44 1.88 44.66
N GLY A 645 -4.18 2.63 45.74
CA GLY A 645 -2.93 3.38 45.91
C GLY A 645 -1.70 2.48 45.99
N GLU A 646 -1.81 1.36 46.71
CA GLU A 646 -0.78 0.33 46.80
C GLU A 646 -0.48 -0.30 45.43
N THR A 647 -1.51 -0.49 44.61
CA THR A 647 -1.37 -1.04 43.25
C THR A 647 -0.53 -0.12 42.37
N GLN A 648 -0.78 1.19 42.40
CA GLN A 648 0.01 2.16 41.63
C GLN A 648 1.47 2.21 42.12
N ALA A 649 1.68 2.18 43.44
CA ALA A 649 3.02 2.17 44.02
C ALA A 649 3.80 0.90 43.64
N ALA A 650 3.16 -0.27 43.73
CA ALA A 650 3.75 -1.55 43.33
C ALA A 650 4.07 -1.60 41.83
N GLU A 651 3.19 -1.05 40.98
CA GLU A 651 3.44 -0.97 39.54
C GLU A 651 4.69 -0.14 39.23
N GLN A 652 4.86 1.00 39.91
CA GLN A 652 6.04 1.85 39.77
C GLN A 652 7.31 1.16 40.29
N ALA A 653 7.23 0.45 41.43
CA ALA A 653 8.34 -0.31 41.98
C ALA A 653 8.80 -1.43 41.03
N ILE A 654 7.85 -2.15 40.42
CA ILE A 654 8.16 -3.19 39.42
C ILE A 654 8.77 -2.56 38.16
N LYS A 655 8.24 -1.44 37.65
CA LYS A 655 8.82 -0.74 36.50
C LYS A 655 10.25 -0.29 36.76
N ASN A 656 10.54 0.27 37.92
CA ASN A 656 11.90 0.65 38.32
C ASN A 656 12.84 -0.57 38.34
N MET A 657 12.37 -1.70 38.89
CA MET A 657 13.15 -2.95 38.85
C MET A 657 13.34 -3.53 37.45
N MET A 658 12.34 -3.39 36.57
CA MET A 658 12.47 -3.77 35.16
C MET A 658 13.56 -2.95 34.45
N GLU A 659 13.64 -1.65 34.72
CA GLU A 659 14.68 -0.78 34.16
C GLU A 659 16.08 -1.16 34.67
N ILE A 660 16.22 -1.40 35.99
CA ILE A 660 17.48 -1.85 36.61
C ILE A 660 17.97 -3.16 35.99
N GLU A 661 17.08 -4.13 35.83
CA GLU A 661 17.38 -5.45 35.25
C GLU A 661 17.39 -5.45 33.71
N ARG A 662 17.18 -4.30 33.07
CA ARG A 662 17.15 -4.09 31.61
C ARG A 662 16.09 -4.94 30.88
N VAL A 663 14.95 -5.17 31.51
CA VAL A 663 13.79 -5.83 30.90
C VAL A 663 12.97 -4.80 30.12
N LYS A 664 12.92 -4.95 28.80
CA LYS A 664 12.00 -4.20 27.93
C LYS A 664 10.67 -4.94 27.87
N GLY A 665 9.62 -4.36 28.44
CA GLY A 665 8.32 -5.01 28.51
C GLY A 665 7.24 -4.13 29.14
N PHE A 666 6.10 -4.75 29.42
CA PHE A 666 4.95 -4.12 30.07
C PHE A 666 4.77 -4.66 31.49
N CYS A 667 4.28 -3.83 32.41
CA CYS A 667 3.91 -4.23 33.76
C CYS A 667 2.39 -4.33 33.86
N GLN A 668 1.88 -5.39 34.51
CA GLN A 668 0.47 -5.59 34.80
C GLN A 668 0.32 -6.05 36.25
N VAL A 669 -0.30 -5.23 37.09
CA VAL A 669 -0.60 -5.58 38.48
C VAL A 669 -2.12 -5.69 38.63
N VAL A 670 -2.58 -6.75 39.29
CA VAL A 670 -4.01 -7.01 39.54
C VAL A 670 -4.24 -7.21 41.03
N VAL A 671 -5.27 -6.56 41.56
CA VAL A 671 -5.75 -6.83 42.93
C VAL A 671 -6.83 -7.90 42.86
N ALA A 672 -6.68 -8.95 43.67
CA ALA A 672 -7.67 -10.01 43.76
C ALA A 672 -7.86 -10.46 45.22
N SER A 673 -9.08 -10.87 45.57
CA SER A 673 -9.38 -11.41 46.90
C SER A 673 -8.59 -12.68 47.21
N LYS A 674 -8.33 -13.49 46.18
CA LYS A 674 -7.51 -14.70 46.25
C LYS A 674 -6.43 -14.68 45.17
N VAL A 675 -5.18 -14.89 45.58
CA VAL A 675 -4.00 -14.92 44.69
C VAL A 675 -4.16 -15.91 43.54
N ARG A 676 -4.73 -17.10 43.81
CA ARG A 676 -4.98 -18.14 42.81
C ARG A 676 -5.86 -17.68 41.65
N GLU A 677 -6.88 -16.86 41.94
CA GLU A 677 -7.85 -16.35 40.95
C GLU A 677 -7.21 -15.21 40.16
N GLY A 678 -6.48 -14.31 40.83
CA GLY A 678 -5.71 -13.26 40.17
C GLY A 678 -4.67 -13.82 39.17
N ILE A 679 -3.94 -14.87 39.56
CA ILE A 679 -2.96 -15.52 38.66
C ILE A 679 -3.66 -16.17 37.46
N ALA A 680 -4.78 -16.86 37.69
CA ALA A 680 -5.55 -17.48 36.61
C ALA A 680 -6.07 -16.43 35.61
N HIS A 681 -6.54 -15.28 36.10
CA HIS A 681 -6.97 -14.16 35.25
C HIS A 681 -5.80 -13.60 34.45
N LEU A 682 -4.63 -13.34 35.06
CA LEU A 682 -3.45 -12.85 34.35
C LEU A 682 -3.04 -13.78 33.19
N ILE A 683 -3.06 -15.09 33.41
CA ILE A 683 -2.70 -16.09 32.38
C ILE A 683 -3.69 -16.05 31.20
N GLN A 684 -4.96 -15.74 31.43
CA GLN A 684 -5.98 -15.79 30.39
C GLN A 684 -6.16 -14.45 29.66
N SER A 685 -5.96 -13.32 30.35
CA SER A 685 -6.32 -11.99 29.83
C SER A 685 -5.14 -11.07 29.48
N CYS A 686 -3.88 -11.44 29.79
CA CYS A 686 -2.74 -10.58 29.47
C CYS A 686 -2.43 -10.51 27.97
N GLY A 687 -2.51 -9.31 27.41
CA GLY A 687 -2.19 -8.99 26.01
C GLY A 687 -3.32 -8.22 25.33
N LEU A 688 -3.11 -7.84 24.07
CA LEU A 688 -4.14 -7.18 23.26
C LEU A 688 -4.16 -7.78 21.84
N GLY A 689 -5.29 -8.37 21.46
CA GLY A 689 -5.47 -9.03 20.16
C GLY A 689 -4.41 -10.10 19.88
N GLY A 690 -3.71 -9.97 18.74
CA GLY A 690 -2.61 -10.88 18.37
C GLY A 690 -1.32 -10.72 19.19
N MET A 691 -1.17 -9.63 19.96
CA MET A 691 0.01 -9.36 20.79
C MET A 691 -0.22 -9.88 22.22
N LYS A 692 0.02 -11.18 22.40
CA LYS A 692 -0.17 -11.89 23.68
C LYS A 692 1.01 -12.76 24.05
N HIS A 693 1.09 -13.12 25.32
CA HIS A 693 2.07 -14.07 25.82
C HIS A 693 1.75 -15.50 25.36
N ASN A 694 2.77 -16.34 25.24
CA ASN A 694 2.63 -17.76 24.92
C ASN A 694 3.38 -18.69 25.90
N THR A 695 4.16 -18.10 26.81
CA THR A 695 5.00 -18.77 27.80
C THR A 695 4.79 -18.12 29.15
N VAL A 696 4.48 -18.89 30.18
CA VAL A 696 4.43 -18.42 31.57
C VAL A 696 5.75 -18.77 32.25
N VAL A 697 6.35 -17.80 32.95
CA VAL A 697 7.55 -17.98 33.78
C VAL A 697 7.19 -17.70 35.22
N MET A 698 7.46 -18.65 36.11
CA MET A 698 7.16 -18.52 37.54
C MET A 698 8.25 -19.16 38.40
N GLY A 699 8.55 -18.59 39.56
CA GLY A 699 9.55 -19.13 40.47
C GLY A 699 9.08 -20.37 41.23
N TRP A 700 10.01 -21.25 41.59
CA TRP A 700 9.77 -22.39 42.47
C TRP A 700 9.24 -21.96 43.86
N PRO A 701 8.26 -22.67 44.46
CA PRO A 701 7.79 -22.38 45.81
C PRO A 701 8.78 -22.90 46.87
N TYR A 702 9.77 -22.09 47.24
CA TYR A 702 10.72 -22.44 48.30
C TYR A 702 10.04 -22.65 49.65
N GLY A 703 10.56 -23.59 50.45
CA GLY A 703 10.10 -23.85 51.81
C GLY A 703 8.74 -24.56 51.90
N TRP A 704 8.21 -25.09 50.80
CA TRP A 704 6.86 -25.68 50.77
C TRP A 704 6.68 -26.90 51.68
N ARG A 705 7.76 -27.65 51.98
CA ARG A 705 7.77 -28.76 52.97
C ARG A 705 7.73 -28.27 54.43
N GLN A 706 8.26 -27.08 54.68
CA GLN A 706 8.48 -26.53 56.02
C GLN A 706 7.34 -25.61 56.45
N SER A 707 6.66 -24.97 55.49
CA SER A 707 5.50 -24.13 55.76
C SER A 707 4.28 -24.97 56.14
N GLU A 708 3.66 -24.68 57.28
CA GLU A 708 2.39 -25.30 57.69
C GLU A 708 1.23 -24.99 56.73
N ASP A 709 1.36 -23.93 55.93
CA ASP A 709 0.33 -23.47 54.99
C ASP A 709 0.37 -24.24 53.65
N PRO A 710 -0.62 -25.11 53.35
CA PRO A 710 -0.67 -25.82 52.07
C PRO A 710 -1.02 -24.90 50.88
N ARG A 711 -1.39 -23.64 51.16
CA ARG A 711 -1.84 -22.65 50.17
C ARG A 711 -0.76 -22.33 49.14
N ALA A 712 0.50 -22.27 49.53
CA ALA A 712 1.60 -21.83 48.67
C ALA A 712 1.87 -22.80 47.51
N TRP A 713 2.03 -24.10 47.80
CA TRP A 713 2.30 -25.11 46.79
C TRP A 713 1.03 -25.53 46.02
N LYS A 714 -0.16 -25.50 46.65
CA LYS A 714 -1.42 -25.66 45.91
C LYS A 714 -1.64 -24.55 44.88
N THR A 715 -1.23 -23.31 45.19
CA THR A 715 -1.25 -22.21 44.23
C THR A 715 -0.30 -22.47 43.06
N PHE A 716 0.89 -23.02 43.33
CA PHE A 716 1.84 -23.43 42.30
C PHE A 716 1.21 -24.49 41.35
N ILE A 717 0.68 -25.58 41.88
CA ILE A 717 0.04 -26.64 41.07
C ILE A 717 -1.15 -26.13 40.28
N ASN A 718 -2.00 -25.28 40.90
CA ASN A 718 -3.11 -24.65 40.19
C ASN A 718 -2.61 -23.81 39.01
N THR A 719 -1.51 -23.06 39.20
CA THR A 719 -0.89 -22.28 38.12
C THR A 719 -0.43 -23.21 36.98
N VAL A 720 0.25 -24.32 37.28
CA VAL A 720 0.67 -25.32 36.27
C VAL A 720 -0.53 -25.86 35.48
N ARG A 721 -1.64 -26.18 36.17
CA ARG A 721 -2.88 -26.65 35.54
C ARG A 721 -3.50 -25.57 34.66
N CYS A 722 -3.61 -24.32 35.14
CA CYS A 722 -4.13 -23.20 34.37
C CYS A 722 -3.30 -22.94 33.10
N THR A 723 -1.97 -22.94 33.19
CA THR A 723 -1.07 -22.75 32.04
C THR A 723 -1.24 -23.87 31.01
N THR A 724 -1.33 -25.12 31.47
CA THR A 724 -1.52 -26.27 30.57
C THR A 724 -2.90 -26.24 29.90
N ALA A 725 -3.95 -25.89 30.64
CA ALA A 725 -5.31 -25.75 30.10
C ALA A 725 -5.42 -24.60 29.08
N ALA A 726 -4.63 -23.54 29.26
CA ALA A 726 -4.53 -22.45 28.30
C ALA A 726 -3.66 -22.78 27.06
N HIS A 727 -3.08 -23.98 26.98
CA HIS A 727 -2.14 -24.40 25.94
C HIS A 727 -0.91 -23.46 25.80
N LEU A 728 -0.39 -23.00 26.93
CA LEU A 728 0.80 -22.16 27.00
C LEU A 728 2.01 -22.99 27.44
N ALA A 729 3.20 -22.59 27.01
CA ALA A 729 4.43 -23.16 27.54
C ALA A 729 4.66 -22.68 28.99
N LEU A 730 5.32 -23.51 29.80
CA LEU A 730 5.67 -23.18 31.18
C LEU A 730 7.17 -23.32 31.39
N MET A 731 7.76 -22.35 32.09
CA MET A 731 9.16 -22.35 32.52
C MET A 731 9.22 -22.08 34.02
N VAL A 732 9.81 -23.00 34.76
CA VAL A 732 9.99 -22.88 36.21
C VAL A 732 11.48 -22.95 36.55
N PRO A 733 12.16 -21.81 36.69
CA PRO A 733 13.50 -21.79 37.25
C PRO A 733 13.44 -22.12 38.75
N LYS A 734 14.11 -23.20 39.15
CA LYS A 734 14.39 -23.55 40.54
C LYS A 734 15.72 -22.89 40.94
N ASN A 735 15.87 -22.53 42.21
CA ASN A 735 17.10 -21.94 42.75
C ASN A 735 17.49 -20.60 42.06
N VAL A 736 16.47 -19.78 41.77
CA VAL A 736 16.54 -18.46 41.11
C VAL A 736 17.52 -17.49 41.79
N SER A 737 17.73 -17.59 43.09
CA SER A 737 18.73 -16.78 43.83
C SER A 737 20.15 -17.01 43.33
N PHE A 738 20.48 -18.23 42.88
CA PHE A 738 21.80 -18.61 42.39
C PHE A 738 22.01 -18.28 40.90
N TYR A 739 20.98 -17.79 40.19
CA TYR A 739 21.13 -17.38 38.80
C TYR A 739 22.05 -16.16 38.67
N PRO A 740 22.88 -16.12 37.61
CA PRO A 740 23.88 -15.08 37.44
C PRO A 740 23.23 -13.72 37.22
N SER A 741 23.85 -12.69 37.80
CA SER A 741 23.49 -11.30 37.47
C SER A 741 23.85 -10.96 36.02
N ASN A 742 23.36 -9.81 35.53
CA ASN A 742 23.75 -9.30 34.21
C ASN A 742 25.23 -8.89 34.11
N HIS A 743 25.97 -8.82 35.23
CA HIS A 743 27.39 -8.46 35.25
C HIS A 743 28.32 -9.68 35.35
N GLU A 744 27.85 -10.75 35.98
CA GLU A 744 28.56 -12.02 36.09
C GLU A 744 28.59 -12.75 34.76
N ARG A 745 29.78 -13.05 34.23
CA ARG A 745 29.96 -13.78 32.98
C ARG A 745 30.65 -15.10 33.29
N PHE A 746 30.10 -16.20 32.77
CA PHE A 746 30.79 -17.48 32.86
C PHE A 746 31.99 -17.50 31.90
N THR A 747 33.14 -17.91 32.43
CA THR A 747 34.38 -18.09 31.66
C THR A 747 34.35 -19.42 30.89
N ASP A 748 33.81 -20.47 31.53
CA ASP A 748 33.56 -21.79 30.98
C ASP A 748 32.41 -22.48 31.75
N GLY A 749 31.82 -23.52 31.16
CA GLY A 749 30.77 -24.33 31.76
C GLY A 749 29.83 -24.96 30.75
N ASN A 750 29.01 -25.89 31.22
CA ASN A 750 28.07 -26.63 30.37
C ASN A 750 26.62 -26.21 30.63
N ILE A 751 25.83 -26.17 29.56
CA ILE A 751 24.36 -26.15 29.60
C ILE A 751 23.90 -27.54 29.15
N ASP A 752 23.34 -28.28 30.11
CA ASP A 752 22.93 -29.66 29.90
C ASP A 752 21.42 -29.73 29.67
N VAL A 753 21.02 -30.37 28.59
CA VAL A 753 19.62 -30.49 28.15
C VAL A 753 19.21 -31.95 28.23
N TRP A 754 18.31 -32.27 29.15
CA TRP A 754 17.71 -33.60 29.29
C TRP A 754 16.38 -33.67 28.54
N TRP A 755 16.42 -34.29 27.37
CA TRP A 755 15.24 -34.52 26.54
C TRP A 755 14.60 -35.88 26.84
N ILE A 756 13.59 -35.87 27.73
CA ILE A 756 12.85 -37.06 28.15
C ILE A 756 11.55 -37.14 27.36
N VAL A 757 11.52 -37.97 26.31
CA VAL A 757 10.33 -38.27 25.47
C VAL A 757 9.75 -37.07 24.68
N HIS A 758 9.33 -35.97 25.32
CA HIS A 758 8.53 -34.87 24.75
C HIS A 758 9.29 -33.53 24.64
N ASP A 759 8.66 -32.53 24.01
CA ASP A 759 9.08 -31.11 23.96
C ASP A 759 10.49 -30.81 23.40
N GLY A 760 11.05 -31.72 22.60
CA GLY A 760 12.44 -31.65 22.14
C GLY A 760 12.81 -30.36 21.39
N GLY A 761 11.91 -29.83 20.57
CA GLY A 761 12.15 -28.59 19.83
C GLY A 761 12.37 -27.38 20.75
N MET A 762 11.54 -27.23 21.78
CA MET A 762 11.65 -26.12 22.73
C MET A 762 12.88 -26.27 23.61
N LEU A 763 13.17 -27.48 24.10
CA LEU A 763 14.36 -27.79 24.90
C LEU A 763 15.67 -27.45 24.19
N MET A 764 15.72 -27.52 22.86
CA MET A 764 16.89 -27.09 22.10
C MET A 764 16.90 -25.59 21.78
N LEU A 765 15.74 -24.97 21.59
CA LEU A 765 15.65 -23.54 21.30
C LEU A 765 16.06 -22.68 22.50
N LEU A 766 15.68 -23.04 23.73
CA LEU A 766 15.94 -22.20 24.90
C LEU A 766 17.43 -22.02 25.22
N PRO A 767 18.26 -23.08 25.30
CA PRO A 767 19.71 -22.95 25.47
C PRO A 767 20.35 -22.19 24.31
N PHE A 768 19.89 -22.42 23.09
CA PHE A 768 20.38 -21.72 21.91
C PHE A 768 20.17 -20.22 22.02
N LEU A 769 18.97 -19.77 22.40
CA LEU A 769 18.68 -18.36 22.64
C LEU A 769 19.49 -17.80 23.81
N LEU A 770 19.62 -18.57 24.90
CA LEU A 770 20.35 -18.14 26.09
C LEU A 770 21.84 -17.95 25.80
N LYS A 771 22.46 -18.83 24.99
CA LYS A 771 23.87 -18.75 24.58
C LYS A 771 24.18 -17.50 23.73
N GLN A 772 23.19 -16.87 23.10
CA GLN A 772 23.40 -15.58 22.42
C GLN A 772 23.69 -14.44 23.40
N HIS A 773 23.30 -14.57 24.67
CA HIS A 773 23.53 -13.55 25.69
C HIS A 773 24.98 -13.57 26.21
N LYS A 774 25.50 -12.38 26.56
CA LYS A 774 26.89 -12.18 27.02
C LYS A 774 27.32 -13.05 28.21
N VAL A 775 26.36 -13.49 29.03
CA VAL A 775 26.59 -14.30 30.25
C VAL A 775 26.89 -15.76 29.90
N TRP A 776 26.14 -16.31 28.94
CA TRP A 776 26.14 -17.75 28.61
C TRP A 776 26.91 -18.07 27.31
N ARG A 777 27.45 -17.06 26.63
CA ARG A 777 28.11 -17.19 25.32
C ARG A 777 29.24 -18.20 25.27
N LYS A 778 30.01 -18.34 26.36
CA LYS A 778 31.14 -19.28 26.43
C LYS A 778 30.74 -20.69 26.86
N CYS A 779 29.48 -20.91 27.23
CA CYS A 779 29.05 -22.23 27.69
C CYS A 779 28.90 -23.21 26.52
N LYS A 780 29.28 -24.46 26.74
CA LYS A 780 29.07 -25.57 25.79
C LYS A 780 27.70 -26.19 26.02
N MET A 781 27.06 -26.69 24.96
CA MET A 781 25.74 -27.31 25.05
C MET A 781 25.89 -28.84 24.93
N ARG A 782 25.32 -29.58 25.87
CA ARG A 782 25.25 -31.05 25.84
C ARG A 782 23.79 -31.49 25.88
N ILE A 783 23.40 -32.39 24.98
CA ILE A 783 22.04 -32.89 24.86
C ILE A 783 22.04 -34.37 25.22
N PHE A 784 21.32 -34.69 26.29
CA PHE A 784 21.08 -36.04 26.77
C PHE A 784 19.67 -36.47 26.35
N THR A 785 19.56 -37.50 25.52
CA THR A 785 18.26 -38.04 25.12
C THR A 785 18.02 -39.40 25.76
N VAL A 786 16.87 -39.56 26.42
CA VAL A 786 16.50 -40.86 27.02
C VAL A 786 15.83 -41.74 25.96
N ALA A 787 16.40 -42.92 25.74
CA ALA A 787 15.89 -43.97 24.86
C ALA A 787 15.45 -45.19 25.69
N GLN A 788 14.44 -45.92 25.22
CA GLN A 788 14.06 -47.20 25.83
C GLN A 788 15.01 -48.30 25.34
N MET A 789 15.13 -49.39 26.10
CA MET A 789 15.88 -50.59 25.68
C MET A 789 15.39 -51.16 24.34
N ASP A 790 14.13 -50.89 23.96
CA ASP A 790 13.52 -51.36 22.72
C ASP A 790 13.88 -50.47 21.50
N ASP A 791 14.51 -49.31 21.72
CA ASP A 791 14.84 -48.33 20.68
C ASP A 791 16.30 -48.49 20.19
N ASN A 792 16.58 -48.20 18.91
CA ASN A 792 17.96 -48.20 18.40
C ASN A 792 18.72 -46.92 18.80
N SER A 793 19.48 -46.99 19.89
CA SER A 793 20.24 -45.86 20.45
C SER A 793 21.33 -45.32 19.52
N ILE A 794 22.01 -46.19 18.78
CA ILE A 794 23.10 -45.81 17.85
C ILE A 794 22.54 -44.98 16.70
N GLN A 795 21.46 -45.43 16.08
CA GLN A 795 20.82 -44.72 14.98
C GLN A 795 20.22 -43.40 15.45
N MET A 796 19.57 -43.38 16.62
CA MET A 796 19.03 -42.15 17.22
C MET A 796 20.12 -41.09 17.46
N LYS A 797 21.29 -41.51 17.97
CA LYS A 797 22.44 -40.62 18.15
C LYS A 797 22.92 -40.02 16.82
N LYS A 798 23.05 -40.85 15.78
CA LYS A 798 23.51 -40.41 14.45
C LYS A 798 22.52 -39.45 13.78
N ASP A 799 21.23 -39.75 13.85
CA ASP A 799 20.18 -38.92 13.27
C ASP A 799 20.11 -37.56 13.97
N LEU A 800 20.21 -37.53 15.29
CA LEU A 800 20.19 -36.28 16.05
C LEU A 800 21.45 -35.44 15.84
N ALA A 801 22.63 -36.06 15.72
CA ALA A 801 23.86 -35.36 15.36
C ALA A 801 23.77 -34.75 13.94
N THR A 802 23.22 -35.51 12.98
CA THR A 802 22.99 -35.03 11.61
C THR A 802 22.00 -33.86 11.59
N PHE A 803 20.93 -33.96 12.39
CA PHE A 803 19.93 -32.91 12.55
C PHE A 803 20.52 -31.60 13.09
N LEU A 804 21.33 -31.66 14.15
CA LEU A 804 21.99 -30.49 14.74
C LEU A 804 23.01 -29.88 13.77
N TYR A 805 23.74 -30.72 13.02
CA TYR A 805 24.67 -30.26 11.99
C TYR A 805 23.96 -29.46 10.89
N GLN A 806 22.81 -29.95 10.40
CA GLN A 806 21.99 -29.23 9.41
C GLN A 806 21.48 -27.88 9.92
N LEU A 807 21.21 -27.79 11.22
CA LEU A 807 20.77 -26.55 11.89
C LEU A 807 21.92 -25.64 12.35
N ARG A 808 23.18 -26.07 12.19
CA ARG A 808 24.38 -25.37 12.67
C ARG A 808 24.36 -25.11 14.19
N ILE A 809 23.77 -26.03 14.94
CA ILE A 809 23.75 -25.99 16.39
C ILE A 809 24.94 -26.81 16.89
N GLU A 810 25.93 -26.14 17.49
CA GLU A 810 27.10 -26.78 18.08
C GLU A 810 26.73 -27.36 19.47
N ALA A 811 26.43 -28.66 19.50
CA ALA A 811 26.12 -29.40 20.71
C ALA A 811 26.61 -30.85 20.65
N GLU A 812 27.00 -31.38 21.79
CA GLU A 812 27.34 -32.79 21.95
C GLU A 812 26.07 -33.60 22.25
N VAL A 813 25.88 -34.74 21.59
CA VAL A 813 24.71 -35.61 21.79
C VAL A 813 25.12 -36.91 22.46
N GLU A 814 24.45 -37.24 23.58
CA GLU A 814 24.57 -38.53 24.27
C GLU A 814 23.18 -39.16 24.45
N VAL A 815 23.07 -40.45 24.12
CA VAL A 815 21.83 -41.22 24.29
C VAL A 815 21.99 -42.07 25.55
N VAL A 816 21.02 -41.95 26.46
CA VAL A 816 21.00 -42.68 27.74
C VAL A 816 19.87 -43.70 27.68
N GLU A 817 20.20 -44.98 27.79
CA GLU A 817 19.23 -46.07 27.78
C GLU A 817 18.67 -46.28 29.19
N MET A 818 17.33 -46.36 29.27
CA MET A 818 16.63 -46.61 30.53
C MET A 818 15.49 -47.61 30.35
N VAL A 819 15.17 -48.34 31.42
CA VAL A 819 14.06 -49.28 31.45
C VAL A 819 12.72 -48.54 31.51
N ARG A 820 11.69 -49.05 30.84
CA ARG A 820 10.36 -48.42 30.71
C ARG A 820 9.71 -48.02 32.05
N TYR A 821 9.94 -48.78 33.11
CA TYR A 821 9.42 -48.47 34.45
C TYR A 821 10.02 -47.19 35.05
N ASP A 822 11.28 -46.89 34.71
CA ASP A 822 12.04 -45.73 35.23
C ASP A 822 11.71 -44.42 34.49
N ILE A 823 10.83 -44.46 33.48
CA ILE A 823 10.30 -43.27 32.76
C ILE A 823 8.77 -43.24 32.69
N SER A 824 8.09 -44.05 33.50
CA SER A 824 6.64 -44.26 33.45
C SER A 824 5.79 -42.99 33.58
N ALA A 825 6.27 -41.98 34.32
CA ALA A 825 5.61 -40.68 34.47
C ALA A 825 5.54 -39.86 33.17
N TYR A 826 6.47 -40.08 32.24
CA TYR A 826 6.55 -39.37 30.95
C TYR A 826 5.94 -40.14 29.79
N THR A 827 5.88 -41.47 29.89
CA THR A 827 5.38 -42.34 28.81
C THR A 827 3.86 -42.52 28.83
N TYR A 828 3.20 -42.37 29.99
CA TYR A 828 1.75 -42.56 30.13
C TYR A 828 0.91 -41.62 29.23
N GLU A 829 1.35 -40.37 29.04
CA GLU A 829 0.64 -39.37 28.23
C GLU A 829 1.06 -39.39 26.74
N ARG A 830 2.03 -40.24 26.36
CA ARG A 830 2.71 -40.15 25.07
C ARG A 830 1.80 -40.42 23.87
N THR A 831 1.01 -41.49 23.90
CA THR A 831 0.19 -41.92 22.76
C THR A 831 -0.93 -40.93 22.42
N LEU A 832 -1.66 -40.44 23.44
CA LEU A 832 -2.77 -39.50 23.24
C LEU A 832 -2.30 -38.15 22.68
N MET A 833 -1.23 -37.59 23.24
CA MET A 833 -0.70 -36.28 22.85
C MET A 833 -0.02 -36.30 21.47
N MET A 834 0.60 -37.43 21.11
CA MET A 834 1.27 -37.60 19.81
C MET A 834 0.27 -37.61 18.64
N GLU A 835 -0.90 -38.24 18.81
CA GLU A 835 -1.95 -38.25 17.79
C GLU A 835 -2.55 -36.84 17.56
N GLN A 836 -2.87 -36.13 18.65
CA GLN A 836 -3.33 -34.74 18.58
C GLN A 836 -2.31 -33.83 17.88
N ARG A 837 -1.03 -33.99 18.19
CA ARG A 837 0.06 -33.25 17.54
C ARG A 837 0.16 -33.57 16.05
N SER A 838 0.03 -34.84 15.65
CA SER A 838 0.06 -35.26 14.24
C SER A 838 -1.09 -34.65 13.43
N GLN A 839 -2.30 -34.58 14.00
CA GLN A 839 -3.44 -33.91 13.39
C GLN A 839 -3.18 -32.40 13.20
N MET A 840 -2.60 -31.74 14.21
CA MET A 840 -2.23 -30.33 14.13
C MET A 840 -1.19 -30.06 13.04
N LEU A 841 -0.15 -30.89 12.94
CA LEU A 841 0.90 -30.76 11.92
C LEU A 841 0.36 -30.90 10.49
N ARG A 842 -0.66 -31.75 10.28
CA ARG A 842 -1.36 -31.85 8.98
C ARG A 842 -2.09 -30.56 8.62
N GLN A 843 -2.69 -29.86 9.58
CA GLN A 843 -3.35 -28.57 9.34
C GLN A 843 -2.37 -27.46 8.92
N MET A 844 -1.11 -27.52 9.35
CA MET A 844 -0.09 -26.51 9.05
C MET A 844 0.51 -26.59 7.62
N ARG A 845 0.20 -27.64 6.86
CA ARG A 845 0.73 -27.86 5.48
C ARG A 845 2.25 -27.66 5.39
N LEU A 846 3.01 -28.34 6.26
CA LEU A 846 4.47 -28.30 6.24
C LEU A 846 5.04 -29.01 5.00
N SER A 847 6.09 -28.45 4.40
CA SER A 847 6.83 -29.14 3.33
C SER A 847 7.64 -30.31 3.89
N SER A 848 8.10 -31.23 3.03
CA SER A 848 8.91 -32.37 3.51
C SER A 848 10.21 -31.92 4.19
N ALA A 849 10.89 -30.93 3.62
CA ALA A 849 12.11 -30.35 4.20
C ALA A 849 11.85 -29.63 5.54
N GLU A 850 10.66 -29.04 5.74
CA GLU A 850 10.27 -28.43 7.01
C GLU A 850 10.01 -29.48 8.10
N ARG A 851 9.40 -30.63 7.74
CA ARG A 851 9.16 -31.73 8.68
C ARG A 851 10.47 -32.35 9.19
N ASP A 852 11.48 -32.47 8.33
CA ASP A 852 12.80 -32.97 8.70
C ASP A 852 13.56 -32.03 9.65
N ARG A 853 13.15 -30.76 9.74
CA ARG A 853 13.70 -29.74 10.66
C ARG A 853 12.98 -29.67 12.00
N GLU A 854 11.92 -30.45 12.20
CA GLU A 854 11.24 -30.56 13.49
C GLU A 854 11.80 -31.74 14.30
N ALA A 855 12.47 -31.42 15.41
CA ALA A 855 13.23 -32.40 16.19
C ALA A 855 12.42 -33.59 16.71
N GLN A 856 11.20 -33.32 17.16
CA GLN A 856 10.34 -34.35 17.72
C GLN A 856 9.96 -35.39 16.66
N LEU A 857 9.68 -34.96 15.42
CA LEU A 857 9.37 -35.86 14.32
C LEU A 857 10.56 -36.75 13.93
N VAL A 858 11.78 -36.22 13.99
CA VAL A 858 13.01 -37.00 13.73
C VAL A 858 13.19 -38.11 14.77
N LYS A 859 12.95 -37.82 16.05
CA LYS A 859 12.99 -38.84 17.11
C LYS A 859 11.87 -39.86 17.01
N ASP A 860 10.64 -39.43 16.71
CA ASP A 860 9.47 -40.31 16.71
C ASP A 860 9.44 -41.32 15.55
N ARG A 861 10.25 -41.12 14.49
CA ARG A 861 10.44 -42.11 13.40
C ARG A 861 10.77 -43.50 13.92
N HIS A 862 11.63 -43.60 14.94
CA HIS A 862 12.12 -44.88 15.45
C HIS A 862 11.09 -45.63 16.31
N SER A 863 10.17 -44.91 16.96
CA SER A 863 9.07 -45.52 17.72
C SER A 863 7.89 -45.98 16.85
N LEU A 864 7.68 -45.36 15.67
CA LEU A 864 6.55 -45.63 14.79
C LEU A 864 6.78 -46.83 13.84
N ILE A 865 8.02 -47.08 13.44
CA ILE A 865 8.38 -48.16 12.50
C ILE A 865 7.96 -49.56 13.03
N ARG A 866 7.83 -49.74 14.35
CA ARG A 866 7.45 -51.05 14.94
C ARG A 866 5.96 -51.19 15.30
N MET A 867 5.21 -50.10 15.51
CA MET A 867 3.75 -50.20 15.68
C MET A 867 3.04 -50.67 14.40
N GLY A 868 3.63 -50.40 13.23
CA GLY A 868 3.14 -50.94 11.96
C GLY A 868 3.48 -52.43 11.75
N SER A 869 4.57 -52.92 12.33
CA SER A 869 5.00 -54.33 12.20
C SER A 869 4.24 -55.28 13.14
N LEU A 870 3.66 -54.78 14.25
CA LEU A 870 2.79 -55.56 15.13
C LEU A 870 1.38 -55.85 14.54
N TYR A 871 1.05 -55.24 13.41
CA TYR A 871 -0.20 -55.50 12.67
C TYR A 871 0.01 -56.29 11.38
N SER A 872 1.25 -56.67 11.04
CA SER A 872 1.53 -57.32 9.74
C SER A 872 1.90 -58.80 9.81
N ASP A 873 2.20 -59.36 10.98
CA ASP A 873 2.61 -60.77 11.08
C ASP A 873 1.65 -61.53 12.00
N GLU A 874 0.58 -62.10 11.42
CA GLU A 874 -0.11 -63.26 11.97
C GLU A 874 0.77 -64.50 11.73
N GLU A 875 1.65 -64.81 12.68
CA GLU A 875 2.16 -66.18 12.82
C GLU A 875 2.01 -66.62 14.29
N GLU A 876 1.30 -67.74 14.46
CA GLU A 876 1.00 -68.39 15.73
C GLU A 876 2.28 -68.84 16.45
N GLU A 877 2.69 -68.17 17.52
CA GLU A 877 3.57 -68.74 18.53
C GLU A 877 2.94 -68.65 19.93
N VAL A 878 3.14 -69.75 20.67
CA VAL A 878 2.48 -70.16 21.91
C VAL A 878 2.57 -69.10 23.01
N ALA A 879 1.42 -68.76 23.59
CA ALA A 879 1.28 -67.78 24.66
C ALA A 879 1.86 -68.27 26.00
N GLU A 880 2.97 -67.68 26.45
CA GLU A 880 3.24 -67.53 27.88
C GLU A 880 2.30 -66.47 28.48
N PRO A 881 1.81 -66.64 29.72
CA PRO A 881 0.89 -65.68 30.32
C PRO A 881 1.56 -64.31 30.47
N PRO A 882 0.90 -63.20 30.07
CA PRO A 882 1.48 -61.88 30.22
C PRO A 882 1.61 -61.55 31.72
N PRO A 883 2.72 -60.95 32.18
CA PRO A 883 2.82 -60.45 33.54
C PRO A 883 1.72 -59.41 33.77
N GLU A 884 1.10 -59.44 34.95
CA GLU A 884 0.03 -58.51 35.38
C GLU A 884 0.32 -57.08 34.92
N LYS A 885 -0.52 -56.53 34.03
CA LYS A 885 -0.49 -55.12 33.63
C LYS A 885 -0.92 -54.26 34.83
N VAL A 886 0.03 -53.93 35.70
CA VAL A 886 -0.18 -53.00 36.81
C VAL A 886 -0.42 -51.60 36.26
N GLN A 887 -1.64 -51.09 36.45
CA GLN A 887 -2.04 -49.75 36.03
C GLN A 887 -1.51 -48.69 37.02
N MET A 888 -0.68 -47.76 36.54
CA MET A 888 -0.04 -46.73 37.37
C MET A 888 -0.97 -45.51 37.56
N THR A 889 -1.48 -45.27 38.78
CA THR A 889 -2.36 -44.13 39.13
C THR A 889 -1.70 -43.17 40.13
N TRP A 890 -2.15 -41.90 40.15
CA TRP A 890 -1.69 -40.86 41.09
C TRP A 890 -2.46 -40.83 42.42
N THR A 891 -3.53 -41.63 42.54
CA THR A 891 -4.48 -41.59 43.67
C THR A 891 -4.72 -42.98 44.27
N LYS A 892 -5.19 -42.97 45.53
CA LYS A 892 -5.48 -44.13 46.40
C LYS A 892 -6.65 -45.01 45.92
N GLU A 893 -7.67 -44.44 45.27
CA GLU A 893 -9.01 -45.06 45.21
C GLU A 893 -9.15 -46.25 44.24
N LYS A 894 -8.33 -46.35 43.18
CA LYS A 894 -8.51 -47.44 42.19
C LYS A 894 -8.09 -48.81 42.72
N CYS A 895 -7.16 -48.85 43.68
CA CYS A 895 -6.70 -50.08 44.32
C CYS A 895 -7.71 -50.59 45.37
N GLU A 896 -8.49 -49.69 45.98
CA GLU A 896 -9.56 -50.02 46.92
C GLU A 896 -10.82 -50.57 46.20
N ALA A 897 -11.12 -50.06 45.00
CA ALA A 897 -12.21 -50.57 44.16
C ALA A 897 -11.97 -52.03 43.69
N GLU A 898 -10.72 -52.39 43.35
CA GLU A 898 -10.35 -53.78 43.02
C GLU A 898 -10.34 -54.69 44.25
N ARG A 899 -9.97 -54.18 45.43
CA ARG A 899 -10.04 -54.92 46.71
C ARG A 899 -11.47 -55.21 47.15
N ARG A 900 -12.40 -54.27 46.96
CA ARG A 900 -13.83 -54.47 47.28
C ARG A 900 -14.48 -55.59 46.46
N ASN A 901 -13.99 -55.86 45.26
CA ASN A 901 -14.52 -56.95 44.42
C ASN A 901 -13.98 -58.34 44.78
N ARG A 902 -12.99 -58.47 45.69
CA ARG A 902 -12.33 -59.75 45.96
C ARG A 902 -12.64 -60.42 47.30
N ASN A 903 -13.30 -59.73 48.25
CA ASN A 903 -13.51 -60.29 49.60
C ASN A 903 -14.99 -60.20 50.04
N ASN A 904 -15.71 -61.31 49.88
CA ASN A 904 -16.95 -61.61 50.62
C ASN A 904 -16.65 -62.73 51.64
N THR A 905 -16.11 -62.39 52.82
CA THR A 905 -16.18 -63.18 54.07
C THR A 905 -15.90 -62.28 55.28
N PRO A 906 -16.48 -62.54 56.48
CA PRO A 906 -16.58 -61.53 57.53
C PRO A 906 -15.42 -61.52 58.56
N GLU A 907 -15.15 -60.29 59.00
CA GLU A 907 -14.69 -59.76 60.30
C GLU A 907 -13.27 -60.02 60.90
N ASN A 908 -12.61 -58.88 61.13
CA ASN A 908 -11.94 -58.39 62.34
C ASN A 908 -10.95 -59.29 63.10
N PHE A 909 -9.64 -59.10 62.82
CA PHE A 909 -8.59 -58.84 63.84
C PHE A 909 -7.22 -58.45 63.21
N ARG A 910 -7.19 -57.73 62.09
CA ARG A 910 -5.92 -57.49 61.34
C ARG A 910 -5.62 -56.06 60.92
N GLU A 911 -6.45 -55.08 61.29
CA GLU A 911 -6.24 -53.68 60.89
C GLU A 911 -5.15 -52.94 61.69
N LEU A 912 -4.59 -53.52 62.76
CA LEU A 912 -3.49 -52.89 63.50
C LEU A 912 -2.07 -53.18 62.99
N ILE A 913 -1.88 -54.03 61.95
CA ILE A 913 -0.52 -54.44 61.50
C ILE A 913 -0.33 -54.36 59.96
N SER A 914 -0.98 -53.43 59.25
CA SER A 914 -0.65 -53.23 57.82
C SER A 914 -0.66 -51.78 57.34
N LEU A 915 0.20 -50.95 57.93
CA LEU A 915 0.79 -49.81 57.22
C LEU A 915 1.87 -50.34 56.25
N LYS A 916 1.46 -50.87 55.09
CA LYS A 916 2.37 -51.02 53.95
C LYS A 916 2.26 -49.77 53.08
N PRO A 917 3.36 -49.06 52.76
CA PRO A 917 3.32 -47.93 51.85
C PRO A 917 2.88 -48.36 50.44
N ASP A 918 2.11 -47.49 49.77
CA ASP A 918 1.46 -47.74 48.47
C ASP A 918 2.46 -48.17 47.38
N GLN A 919 2.32 -49.37 46.82
CA GLN A 919 3.26 -49.89 45.81
C GLN A 919 3.35 -49.00 44.55
N SER A 920 2.31 -48.28 44.14
CA SER A 920 2.30 -47.41 42.95
C SER A 920 3.00 -46.07 43.18
N ASN A 921 2.80 -45.44 44.34
CA ASN A 921 3.48 -44.20 44.73
C ASN A 921 4.96 -44.48 45.02
N VAL A 922 5.27 -45.56 45.76
CA VAL A 922 6.65 -46.01 46.02
C VAL A 922 7.39 -46.28 44.71
N ARG A 923 6.74 -46.89 43.72
CA ARG A 923 7.34 -47.12 42.40
C ARG A 923 7.65 -45.83 41.65
N ARG A 924 6.79 -44.80 41.71
CA ARG A 924 7.05 -43.50 41.07
C ARG A 924 8.12 -42.66 41.78
N MET A 925 8.19 -42.74 43.11
CA MET A 925 9.32 -42.15 43.83
C MET A 925 10.62 -42.86 43.47
N HIS A 926 10.60 -44.20 43.36
CA HIS A 926 11.75 -44.98 42.90
C HIS A 926 12.16 -44.65 41.45
N THR A 927 11.20 -44.39 40.56
CA THR A 927 11.43 -43.85 39.21
C THR A 927 12.15 -42.49 39.27
N ALA A 928 11.68 -41.56 40.09
CA ALA A 928 12.30 -40.24 40.24
C ALA A 928 13.73 -40.31 40.79
N VAL A 929 13.94 -41.16 41.81
CA VAL A 929 15.26 -41.37 42.43
C VAL A 929 16.27 -41.88 41.40
N LYS A 930 15.94 -42.97 40.69
CA LYS A 930 16.83 -43.52 39.66
C LYS A 930 17.12 -42.54 38.53
N LEU A 931 16.11 -41.81 38.08
CA LEU A 931 16.29 -40.80 37.03
C LEU A 931 17.19 -39.67 37.53
N ASN A 932 17.01 -39.23 38.77
CA ASN A 932 17.86 -38.20 39.37
C ASN A 932 19.30 -38.67 39.56
N GLU A 933 19.54 -39.90 40.03
CA GLU A 933 20.88 -40.47 40.17
C GLU A 933 21.67 -40.40 38.85
N VAL A 934 21.01 -40.71 37.74
CA VAL A 934 21.60 -40.62 36.39
C VAL A 934 21.88 -39.17 35.99
N ILE A 935 20.94 -38.26 36.26
CA ILE A 935 21.08 -36.83 35.92
C ILE A 935 22.24 -36.21 36.70
N VAL A 936 22.28 -36.40 38.01
CA VAL A 936 23.29 -35.85 38.92
C VAL A 936 24.68 -36.39 38.58
N ASN A 937 24.80 -37.71 38.34
CA ASN A 937 26.09 -38.32 37.98
C ASN A 937 26.74 -37.66 36.74
N ARG A 938 25.92 -37.19 35.78
CA ARG A 938 26.41 -36.55 34.54
C ARG A 938 26.44 -35.02 34.57
N SER A 939 25.59 -34.41 35.40
CA SER A 939 25.23 -32.98 35.29
C SER A 939 25.42 -32.18 36.59
N HIS A 940 26.02 -32.75 37.65
CA HIS A 940 26.23 -32.02 38.93
C HIS A 940 27.07 -30.75 38.76
N ASP A 941 28.11 -30.78 37.92
CA ASP A 941 28.99 -29.63 37.64
C ASP A 941 28.45 -28.69 36.54
N ALA A 942 27.25 -28.97 36.02
CA ALA A 942 26.66 -28.15 34.96
C ALA A 942 26.23 -26.79 35.49
N ARG A 943 26.44 -25.73 34.69
CA ARG A 943 26.03 -24.37 35.08
C ARG A 943 24.52 -24.19 35.02
N LEU A 944 23.84 -24.92 34.13
CA LEU A 944 22.40 -24.93 34.00
C LEU A 944 21.94 -26.29 33.47
N VAL A 945 20.94 -26.88 34.14
CA VAL A 945 20.28 -28.11 33.69
C VAL A 945 18.86 -27.78 33.24
N LEU A 946 18.53 -28.10 31.99
CA LEU A 946 17.17 -28.03 31.45
C LEU A 946 16.62 -29.44 31.39
N LEU A 947 15.44 -29.66 31.96
CA LEU A 947 14.70 -30.90 31.80
C LEU A 947 13.22 -30.61 31.66
N ASN A 948 12.51 -31.50 30.97
CA ASN A 948 11.07 -31.40 30.87
C ASN A 948 10.38 -31.88 32.15
N MET A 949 9.30 -31.19 32.55
CA MET A 949 8.48 -31.56 33.70
C MET A 949 7.25 -32.39 33.28
N PRO A 950 6.86 -33.43 34.05
CA PRO A 950 5.71 -34.27 33.72
C PRO A 950 4.36 -33.59 34.03
N GLY A 951 3.27 -34.14 33.49
CA GLY A 951 1.87 -33.82 33.81
C GLY A 951 1.55 -33.75 35.30
N PRO A 952 0.92 -32.67 35.82
CA PRO A 952 0.26 -32.78 37.11
C PRO A 952 -0.88 -33.80 37.02
N PRO A 953 -1.20 -34.50 38.12
CA PRO A 953 -2.30 -35.46 38.15
C PRO A 953 -3.64 -34.79 37.81
N ARG A 954 -4.55 -35.56 37.20
CA ARG A 954 -5.94 -35.11 36.95
C ARG A 954 -6.72 -34.87 38.24
N ASN A 955 -6.48 -35.70 39.25
CA ASN A 955 -7.13 -35.60 40.55
C ASN A 955 -6.25 -34.78 41.52
N THR A 956 -6.90 -34.00 42.39
CA THR A 956 -6.24 -33.12 43.36
C THR A 956 -5.54 -33.86 44.51
N ASP A 957 -5.96 -35.09 44.79
CA ASP A 957 -5.42 -35.88 45.92
C ASP A 957 -3.99 -36.36 45.70
N GLY A 958 -3.48 -36.25 44.46
CA GLY A 958 -2.10 -36.58 44.09
C GLY A 958 -1.16 -35.36 44.04
N ASP A 959 -1.61 -34.16 44.39
CA ASP A 959 -0.83 -32.92 44.20
C ASP A 959 0.45 -32.90 45.04
N GLU A 960 0.39 -33.45 46.26
CA GLU A 960 1.55 -33.55 47.15
C GLU A 960 2.59 -34.54 46.60
N ASN A 961 2.14 -35.71 46.14
CA ASN A 961 3.01 -36.72 45.49
C ASN A 961 3.70 -36.15 44.25
N TYR A 962 3.05 -35.25 43.52
CA TYR A 962 3.64 -34.59 42.37
C TYR A 962 4.72 -33.57 42.77
N MET A 963 4.51 -32.80 43.84
CA MET A 963 5.53 -31.90 44.39
C MET A 963 6.74 -32.67 44.90
N GLU A 964 6.52 -33.76 45.64
CA GLU A 964 7.59 -34.65 46.10
C GLU A 964 8.37 -35.27 44.93
N PHE A 965 7.67 -35.71 43.87
CA PHE A 965 8.31 -36.23 42.66
C PHE A 965 9.26 -35.19 42.02
N LEU A 966 8.82 -33.94 41.87
CA LEU A 966 9.63 -32.87 41.29
C LEU A 966 10.82 -32.48 42.16
N GLU A 967 10.65 -32.50 43.48
CA GLU A 967 11.73 -32.20 44.43
C GLU A 967 12.82 -33.27 44.33
N VAL A 968 12.44 -34.54 44.43
CA VAL A 968 13.38 -35.69 44.31
C VAL A 968 14.07 -35.73 42.95
N LEU A 969 13.35 -35.40 41.87
CA LEU A 969 13.92 -35.38 40.51
C LEU A 969 15.00 -34.32 40.31
N THR A 970 14.98 -33.25 41.10
CA THR A 970 15.87 -32.09 40.94
C THR A 970 16.81 -31.89 42.12
N GLU A 971 16.91 -32.90 42.98
CA GLU A 971 17.75 -32.89 44.18
C GLU A 971 19.23 -32.99 43.79
N GLY A 972 20.09 -32.18 44.41
CA GLY A 972 21.54 -32.17 44.14
C GLY A 972 21.98 -31.36 42.91
N LEU A 973 21.07 -30.61 42.27
CA LEU A 973 21.39 -29.74 41.13
C LEU A 973 21.34 -28.25 41.53
N GLU A 974 22.35 -27.48 41.14
CA GLU A 974 22.47 -26.07 41.55
C GLU A 974 21.42 -25.16 40.87
N ARG A 975 21.38 -25.14 39.52
CA ARG A 975 20.46 -24.33 38.71
C ARG A 975 19.67 -25.21 37.76
N VAL A 976 18.36 -25.25 37.94
CA VAL A 976 17.46 -26.09 37.14
C VAL A 976 16.37 -25.24 36.50
N LEU A 977 16.17 -25.43 35.20
CA LEU A 977 15.03 -24.88 34.47
C LEU A 977 14.11 -26.02 34.05
N LEU A 978 12.98 -26.15 34.74
CA LEU A 978 11.92 -27.07 34.36
C LEU A 978 11.12 -26.46 33.20
N VAL A 979 10.93 -27.23 32.14
CA VAL A 979 10.27 -26.78 30.90
C VAL A 979 9.07 -27.68 30.60
N ARG A 980 7.96 -27.08 30.14
CA ARG A 980 6.78 -27.83 29.67
C ARG A 980 6.19 -27.16 28.44
N GLY A 981 5.94 -27.93 27.38
CA GLY A 981 5.23 -27.44 26.20
C GLY A 981 3.72 -27.32 26.42
N GLY A 982 3.09 -26.39 25.70
CA GLY A 982 1.65 -26.27 25.58
C GLY A 982 1.03 -27.24 24.57
N GLY A 983 1.87 -27.95 23.80
CA GLY A 983 1.50 -28.99 22.83
C GLY A 983 1.30 -28.48 21.40
N ARG A 984 1.58 -27.19 21.15
CA ARG A 984 1.35 -26.50 19.87
C ARG A 984 2.63 -25.91 19.26
N GLU A 985 3.77 -26.15 19.89
CA GLU A 985 5.05 -25.57 19.54
C GLU A 985 5.71 -26.32 18.38
N VAL A 986 5.76 -25.68 17.21
CA VAL A 986 6.51 -26.15 16.04
C VAL A 986 7.66 -25.19 15.78
N ILE A 987 8.87 -25.74 15.61
CA ILE A 987 10.10 -24.97 15.39
C ILE A 987 10.84 -25.61 14.23
N THR A 988 10.91 -24.90 13.09
CA THR A 988 11.66 -25.34 11.90
C THR A 988 12.91 -24.51 11.63
N ILE A 989 12.99 -23.30 12.23
CA ILE A 989 14.14 -22.39 12.14
C ILE A 989 14.62 -22.00 13.53
N TYR A 990 15.88 -22.32 13.80
CA TYR A 990 16.63 -21.96 15.01
C TYR A 990 17.54 -20.78 14.68
N SER A 991 17.14 -19.57 15.11
CA SER A 991 17.86 -18.31 14.88
C SER A 991 17.73 -17.35 16.05
#